data_AF-K9DK72-F1
#
_entry.id   AF-K9DK72-F1
#
_cell.length_a   1.000
_cell.length_b   1.000
_cell.length_c   1.000
_cell.angle_alpha   90.00
_cell.angle_beta   90.00
_cell.angle_gamma   90.00
#
_symmetry.space_group_name_H-M   'P 1'
#
loop_
_entity.id
_entity.type
_entity.pdbx_description
1 polymer ?
#
loop_
_entity_poly.entity_id
_entity_poly.type
_entity_poly.pdbx_seq_one_letter_code
_entity_poly.pdbx_strand_id
1 'polypeptide(L)'
;MLEKMSQYIAAELGVNAWQVKVAVELLDEGNTVPFIARYRKEKTGELKDEQLREIEERIKYLRNLEQRREEIVRSITEQEKMTPELATAIEGAMKLQELEDLYLPYRPKKRTRASIARERGLEPLAQLMLDDKTEDTASTVESLTAPFITEDVSDAEAALQGAMDIVAEDVSDRADFRAYLRDAIWRQGKVKTVMTGDEETAETDEVRQLFLHYADYEEPIHQMPSHRILAINRGEKLGALKVSLTAPDETYIDYMVAALPETGVAALKEYKAIAVADAYKRLIFPAMEREIRKTLTENADEQAIKVFGTNLRNLLLQPPLAGHVIMGLDPGYRMGCKMAVIDVQGNVLDQGIYHLTSGERGKEAAKKDMVACIRKWKVTLLSIGNGTASYETEQFVSQLIEDEKLDCHYIITNEAGASVYSASKLAIEELPDLDVSIRGAVSIARRVQDPLAESVKIDPKSIGVGQYQHDVNQKQLSETLDQVVETVVNHVGVELNTASPAILEHVAGISAAVANNIVTYRKDNGAFNNRKELLKVKRLGPAAFTQCAGFLRIKDSQNPLDNTPVHPESYDLAETIIKNLGFTLVELNDKAKLADFHTKLALVNAEDVAKELDAGVPTVRDILEALAKPGRDPREDLPAPMTRKHIMSLEDVKVGTVVKGTVHNVVDFGAFVDFGLKVNGLLHRSEFCRRNEHPSDVLAVGDIIEAEIISVEPKRNRIGLSMKALRDKEKAAAAVAAGDDSAQRNHNRRDSQGGECQNRDSQRGDSRNRDNRNGNRNGNRNDNRNCNRNGNRNRNRNGNRQDGGNQNRNRNQNNNRQKRHEPAPFENNNIIIVYSKKK
;
A
#
# COMPACT_ATOMS: atom_id res chain seq x y z
N MET A 1 22.54 16.34 20.07
CA MET A 1 21.69 15.17 19.75
C MET A 1 20.76 15.47 18.58
N LEU A 2 19.87 16.46 18.71
CA LEU A 2 18.96 16.87 17.64
C LEU A 2 19.67 17.17 16.30
N GLU A 3 20.80 17.88 16.31
CA GLU A 3 21.54 18.18 15.07
C GLU A 3 22.03 16.93 14.33
N LYS A 4 22.52 15.91 15.06
CA LYS A 4 22.93 14.63 14.45
C LYS A 4 21.71 13.91 13.85
N MET A 5 20.59 13.87 14.58
CA MET A 5 19.34 13.26 14.08
C MET A 5 18.83 13.96 12.82
N SER A 6 18.81 15.29 12.81
CA SER A 6 18.37 16.08 11.65
C SER A 6 19.26 15.84 10.42
N GLN A 7 20.57 15.65 10.61
CA GLN A 7 21.48 15.29 9.51
C GLN A 7 21.19 13.91 8.92
N TYR A 8 20.89 12.92 9.76
CA TYR A 8 20.53 11.58 9.28
C TYR A 8 19.22 11.59 8.50
N ILE A 9 18.18 12.19 9.06
CA ILE A 9 16.88 12.31 8.39
C ILE A 9 17.01 13.09 7.07
N ALA A 10 17.81 14.17 7.06
CA ALA A 10 18.07 14.94 5.85
C ALA A 10 18.73 14.11 4.74
N ALA A 11 19.69 13.25 5.09
CA ALA A 11 20.35 12.37 4.13
C ALA A 11 19.40 11.28 3.59
N GLU A 12 18.51 10.74 4.42
CA GLU A 12 17.49 9.75 4.03
C GLU A 12 16.46 10.36 3.05
N LEU A 13 15.99 11.58 3.34
CA LEU A 13 14.93 12.26 2.57
C LEU A 13 15.44 13.08 1.37
N GLY A 14 16.75 13.30 1.26
CA GLY A 14 17.32 14.19 0.25
C GLY A 14 16.95 15.67 0.46
N VAL A 15 16.76 16.11 1.70
CA VAL A 15 16.46 17.52 2.07
C VAL A 15 17.61 18.11 2.88
N ASN A 16 17.56 19.41 3.21
CA ASN A 16 18.60 20.03 4.01
C ASN A 16 18.38 19.80 5.52
N ALA A 17 19.47 19.61 6.27
CA ALA A 17 19.41 19.38 7.73
C ALA A 17 18.72 20.52 8.51
N TRP A 18 18.87 21.77 8.05
CA TRP A 18 18.20 22.91 8.69
C TRP A 18 16.67 22.85 8.52
N GLN A 19 16.17 22.33 7.39
CA GLN A 19 14.73 22.19 7.14
C GLN A 19 14.14 21.16 8.11
N VAL A 20 14.81 20.03 8.28
CA VAL A 20 14.40 18.99 9.24
C VAL A 20 14.41 19.53 10.66
N LYS A 21 15.46 20.28 11.05
CA LYS A 21 15.54 20.88 12.38
C LYS A 21 14.33 21.78 12.68
N VAL A 22 14.03 22.70 11.76
CA VAL A 22 12.89 23.62 11.91
C VAL A 22 11.56 22.88 11.92
N ALA A 23 11.39 21.85 11.07
CA ALA A 23 10.20 21.02 11.06
C ALA A 23 9.99 20.30 12.41
N VAL A 24 11.06 19.72 12.98
CA VAL A 24 11.00 19.05 14.30
C VAL A 24 10.67 20.05 15.41
N GLU A 25 11.26 21.25 15.39
CA GLU A 25 10.93 22.31 16.37
C GLU A 25 9.45 22.69 16.30
N LEU A 26 8.89 22.86 15.10
CA LEU A 26 7.47 23.16 14.91
C LEU A 26 6.56 22.01 15.39
N LEU A 27 6.94 20.75 15.15
CA LEU A 27 6.22 19.57 15.64
C LEU A 27 6.26 19.49 17.18
N ASP A 28 7.42 19.75 17.80
CA ASP A 28 7.58 19.76 19.26
C ASP A 28 6.80 20.91 19.92
N GLU A 29 6.60 22.03 19.22
CA GLU A 29 5.69 23.12 19.62
C GLU A 29 4.20 22.74 19.53
N GLY A 30 3.88 21.55 19.01
CA GLY A 30 2.51 21.05 18.89
C GLY A 30 1.79 21.50 17.63
N ASN A 31 2.51 21.98 16.61
CA ASN A 31 1.90 22.26 15.30
C ASN A 31 1.61 20.94 14.57
N THR A 32 0.45 20.87 13.93
CA THR A 32 0.05 19.69 13.13
C THR A 32 0.74 19.69 11.77
N VAL A 33 0.92 18.51 11.17
CA VAL A 33 1.52 18.37 9.84
C VAL A 33 0.77 19.18 8.77
N PRO A 34 -0.57 19.11 8.64
CA PRO A 34 -1.29 19.92 7.66
C PRO A 34 -1.07 21.43 7.85
N PHE A 35 -0.99 21.89 9.09
CA PHE A 35 -0.74 23.30 9.41
C PHE A 35 0.67 23.74 8.98
N ILE A 36 1.69 22.94 9.29
CA ILE A 36 3.09 23.23 8.92
C ILE A 36 3.22 23.26 7.39
N ALA A 37 2.69 22.24 6.71
CA ALA A 37 2.79 22.11 5.27
C ALA A 37 2.12 23.25 4.51
N ARG A 38 1.03 23.81 5.07
CA ARG A 38 0.27 24.88 4.42
C ARG A 38 0.76 26.28 4.79
N TYR A 39 0.99 26.55 6.07
CA TYR A 39 1.19 27.92 6.57
C TYR A 39 2.61 28.19 7.10
N ARG A 40 3.51 27.21 7.07
CA ARG A 40 4.92 27.37 7.52
C ARG A 40 5.92 27.02 6.43
N LYS A 41 5.52 27.13 5.16
CA LYS A 41 6.33 26.80 3.98
C LYS A 41 7.65 27.58 3.92
N GLU A 42 7.65 28.86 4.31
CA GLU A 42 8.85 29.68 4.36
C GLU A 42 9.86 29.14 5.35
N LYS A 43 9.36 28.73 6.53
CA LYS A 43 10.21 28.27 7.63
C LYS A 43 10.83 26.91 7.33
N THR A 44 10.10 26.05 6.64
CA THR A 44 10.55 24.69 6.32
C THR A 44 11.23 24.58 4.95
N GLY A 45 11.19 25.63 4.12
CA GLY A 45 11.68 25.58 2.73
C GLY A 45 10.80 24.68 1.85
N GLU A 46 9.47 24.81 1.98
CA GLU A 46 8.45 24.13 1.19
C GLU A 46 8.45 22.59 1.31
N LEU A 47 8.71 22.06 2.52
CA LEU A 47 8.51 20.62 2.78
C LEU A 47 7.04 20.22 2.55
N LYS A 48 6.85 19.10 1.86
CA LYS A 48 5.53 18.53 1.57
C LYS A 48 4.97 17.74 2.76
N ASP A 49 3.66 17.51 2.78
CA ASP A 49 2.97 16.68 3.77
C ASP A 49 3.66 15.32 3.97
N GLU A 50 3.98 14.61 2.87
CA GLU A 50 4.60 13.28 2.97
C GLU A 50 5.99 13.35 3.63
N GLN A 51 6.78 14.38 3.31
CA GLN A 51 8.10 14.58 3.90
C GLN A 51 8.01 14.94 5.38
N LEU A 52 7.03 15.75 5.78
CA LEU A 52 6.82 16.13 7.18
C LEU A 52 6.37 14.94 8.04
N ARG A 53 5.52 14.06 7.50
CA ARG A 53 5.13 12.80 8.17
C ARG A 53 6.32 11.86 8.32
N GLU A 54 7.12 11.69 7.28
CA GLU A 54 8.33 10.86 7.35
C GLU A 54 9.34 11.41 8.37
N ILE A 55 9.49 12.75 8.46
CA ILE A 55 10.29 13.40 9.52
C ILE A 55 9.73 13.08 10.91
N GLU A 56 8.41 13.19 11.12
CA GLU A 56 7.74 12.91 12.40
C GLU A 56 7.95 11.45 12.86
N GLU A 57 7.76 10.50 11.95
CA GLU A 57 7.97 9.07 12.23
C GLU A 57 9.44 8.77 12.52
N ARG A 58 10.34 9.32 11.71
CA ARG A 58 11.77 9.04 11.82
C ARG A 58 12.38 9.68 13.05
N ILE A 59 12.00 10.91 13.41
CA ILE A 59 12.48 11.53 14.65
C ILE A 59 12.01 10.76 15.88
N LYS A 60 10.78 10.24 15.86
CA LYS A 60 10.25 9.39 16.93
C LYS A 60 11.04 8.09 17.06
N TYR A 61 11.36 7.44 15.94
CA TYR A 61 12.22 6.24 15.94
C TYR A 61 13.61 6.54 16.53
N LEU A 62 14.28 7.61 16.07
CA LEU A 62 15.62 7.95 16.52
C LEU A 62 15.65 8.34 18.01
N ARG A 63 14.63 9.06 18.51
CA ARG A 63 14.47 9.35 19.94
C ARG A 63 14.34 8.06 20.77
N ASN A 64 13.53 7.11 20.31
CA ASN A 64 13.39 5.80 20.97
C ASN A 64 14.70 5.00 20.95
N LEU A 65 15.46 5.07 19.85
CA LEU A 65 16.76 4.42 19.73
C LEU A 65 17.78 4.98 20.72
N GLU A 66 17.87 6.31 20.84
CA GLU A 66 18.77 6.95 21.82
C GLU A 66 18.36 6.64 23.26
N GLN A 67 17.05 6.70 23.58
CA GLN A 67 16.57 6.30 24.90
C GLN A 67 16.97 4.87 25.23
N ARG A 68 16.82 3.95 24.27
CA ARG A 68 17.21 2.55 24.44
C ARG A 68 18.73 2.39 24.59
N ARG A 69 19.50 3.19 23.86
CA ARG A 69 20.97 3.23 23.96
C ARG A 69 21.40 3.62 25.38
N GLU A 70 20.81 4.68 25.93
CA GLU A 70 21.08 5.13 27.30
C GLU A 70 20.76 4.05 28.36
N GLU A 71 19.65 3.33 28.20
CA GLU A 71 19.29 2.21 29.09
C GLU A 71 20.33 1.07 29.05
N ILE A 72 20.80 0.71 27.86
CA ILE A 72 21.79 -0.34 27.65
C ILE A 72 23.15 0.07 28.23
N VAL A 73 23.59 1.30 27.96
CA VAL A 73 24.82 1.86 28.53
C VAL A 73 24.77 1.82 30.06
N ARG A 74 23.65 2.25 30.66
CA ARG A 74 23.45 2.20 32.11
C ARG A 74 23.55 0.76 32.64
N SER A 75 22.84 -0.18 32.02
CA SER A 75 22.82 -1.58 32.46
C SER A 75 24.18 -2.26 32.39
N ILE A 76 24.98 -2.00 31.34
CA ILE A 76 26.32 -2.58 31.19
C ILE A 76 27.31 -1.93 32.17
N THR A 77 27.17 -0.63 32.42
CA THR A 77 28.02 0.11 33.36
C THR A 77 27.76 -0.33 34.80
N GLU A 78 26.50 -0.56 35.19
CA GLU A 78 26.12 -1.11 36.50
C GLU A 78 26.69 -2.52 36.75
N GLN A 79 26.98 -3.27 35.69
CA GLN A 79 27.63 -4.59 35.77
C GLN A 79 29.16 -4.51 35.76
N GLU A 80 29.75 -3.31 35.70
CA GLU A 80 31.21 -3.08 35.60
C GLU A 80 31.86 -3.77 34.37
N LYS A 81 31.08 -4.03 33.32
CA LYS A 81 31.52 -4.73 32.09
C LYS A 81 31.74 -3.81 30.89
N MET A 82 31.68 -2.50 31.09
CA MET A 82 31.84 -1.52 30.01
C MET A 82 33.31 -1.39 29.60
N THR A 83 33.64 -1.74 28.34
CA THR A 83 34.97 -1.50 27.76
C THR A 83 34.95 -0.31 26.79
N PRO A 84 36.09 0.35 26.52
CA PRO A 84 36.18 1.44 25.54
C PRO A 84 35.73 1.03 24.12
N GLU A 85 36.04 -0.21 23.72
CA GLU A 85 35.65 -0.77 22.43
C GLU A 85 34.14 -0.96 22.34
N LEU A 86 33.52 -1.51 23.40
CA LEU A 86 32.08 -1.70 23.49
C LEU A 86 31.32 -0.36 23.52
N ALA A 87 31.83 0.63 24.25
CA ALA A 87 31.26 1.97 24.28
C ALA A 87 31.24 2.61 22.87
N THR A 88 32.35 2.46 22.13
CA THR A 88 32.46 2.94 20.75
C THR A 88 31.49 2.21 19.82
N ALA A 89 31.35 0.89 19.96
CA ALA A 89 30.42 0.08 19.17
C ALA A 89 28.96 0.46 19.43
N ILE A 90 28.58 0.71 20.69
CA ILE A 90 27.24 1.14 21.08
C ILE A 90 26.90 2.54 20.55
N GLU A 91 27.86 3.47 20.58
CA GLU A 91 27.66 4.82 20.01
C GLU A 91 27.51 4.77 18.48
N GLY A 92 28.22 3.85 17.81
CA GLY A 92 28.16 3.65 16.37
C GLY A 92 26.93 2.88 15.86
N ALA A 93 26.15 2.23 16.74
CA ALA A 93 24.99 1.43 16.36
C ALA A 93 23.84 2.32 15.85
N MET A 94 23.43 2.11 14.60
CA MET A 94 22.41 2.94 13.92
C MET A 94 21.03 2.30 13.91
N LYS A 95 20.95 1.01 14.21
CA LYS A 95 19.72 0.23 14.23
C LYS A 95 19.48 -0.33 15.62
N LEU A 96 18.22 -0.40 16.01
CA LEU A 96 17.81 -1.03 17.27
C LEU A 96 18.33 -2.47 17.39
N GLN A 97 18.35 -3.22 16.29
CA GLN A 97 18.81 -4.60 16.29
C GLN A 97 20.32 -4.74 16.55
N GLU A 98 21.15 -3.86 15.99
CA GLU A 98 22.60 -3.85 16.24
C GLU A 98 22.88 -3.56 17.72
N LEU A 99 22.12 -2.64 18.29
CA LEU A 99 22.20 -2.28 19.70
C LEU A 99 21.76 -3.44 20.62
N GLU A 100 20.69 -4.16 20.27
CA GLU A 100 20.23 -5.35 21.02
C GLU A 100 21.22 -6.52 20.90
N ASP A 101 21.86 -6.71 19.75
CA ASP A 101 22.89 -7.73 19.55
C ASP A 101 24.13 -7.46 20.45
N LEU A 102 24.55 -6.18 20.57
CA LEU A 102 25.64 -5.77 21.46
C LEU A 102 25.29 -5.93 22.95
N TYR A 103 24.00 -5.76 23.30
CA TYR A 103 23.52 -5.90 24.66
C TYR A 103 23.29 -7.35 25.09
N LEU A 104 23.11 -8.28 24.14
CA LEU A 104 22.71 -9.66 24.40
C LEU A 104 23.58 -10.40 25.44
N PRO A 105 24.94 -10.30 25.43
CA PRO A 105 25.79 -10.95 26.43
C PRO A 105 25.58 -10.45 27.87
N TYR A 106 25.09 -9.22 28.03
CA TYR A 106 24.92 -8.54 29.31
C TYR A 106 23.47 -8.56 29.81
N ARG A 107 22.55 -9.03 28.96
CA ARG A 107 21.13 -9.10 29.29
C ARG A 107 20.89 -10.18 30.35
N PRO A 108 20.15 -9.87 31.44
CA PRO A 108 19.79 -10.88 32.43
C PRO A 108 19.02 -12.05 31.80
N LYS A 109 19.55 -13.28 31.94
CA LYS A 109 18.97 -14.49 31.36
C LYS A 109 18.20 -15.30 32.40
N LYS A 110 17.17 -16.02 31.96
CA LYS A 110 16.54 -17.09 32.75
C LYS A 110 17.53 -18.25 32.90
N ARG A 111 17.31 -19.15 33.86
CA ARG A 111 18.16 -20.32 34.10
C ARG A 111 18.27 -21.20 32.83
N THR A 112 19.41 -21.18 32.14
CA THR A 112 19.71 -21.92 30.89
C THR A 112 20.58 -23.15 31.17
N ARG A 113 20.81 -24.00 30.16
CA ARG A 113 21.79 -25.10 30.26
C ARG A 113 23.19 -24.58 30.58
N ALA A 114 23.60 -23.50 29.92
CA ALA A 114 24.86 -22.82 30.20
C ALA A 114 24.90 -22.23 31.62
N SER A 115 23.82 -21.61 32.11
CA SER A 115 23.82 -21.07 33.48
C SER A 115 23.94 -22.18 34.52
N ILE A 116 23.28 -23.33 34.31
CA ILE A 116 23.42 -24.51 35.18
C ILE A 116 24.85 -25.07 35.12
N ALA A 117 25.47 -25.11 33.94
CA ALA A 117 26.85 -25.53 33.79
C ALA A 117 27.84 -24.57 34.48
N ARG A 118 27.56 -23.25 34.45
CA ARG A 118 28.32 -22.23 35.20
C ARG A 118 28.16 -22.38 36.71
N GLU A 119 26.94 -22.61 37.19
CA GLU A 119 26.64 -22.93 38.60
C GLU A 119 27.43 -24.16 39.07
N ARG A 120 27.65 -25.14 38.18
CA ARG A 120 28.45 -26.36 38.42
C ARG A 120 29.97 -26.17 38.26
N GLY A 121 30.44 -24.95 37.98
CA GLY A 121 31.87 -24.65 37.88
C GLY A 121 32.55 -25.09 36.58
N LEU A 122 31.80 -25.33 35.49
CA LEU A 122 32.34 -25.79 34.19
C LEU A 122 32.85 -24.65 33.29
N GLU A 123 32.71 -23.39 33.74
CA GLU A 123 33.16 -22.19 33.00
C GLU A 123 34.65 -22.22 32.62
N PRO A 124 35.60 -22.63 33.48
CA PRO A 124 37.01 -22.69 33.09
C PRO A 124 37.27 -23.71 31.97
N LEU A 125 36.53 -24.82 31.94
CA LEU A 125 36.65 -25.83 30.86
C LEU A 125 36.12 -25.28 29.53
N ALA A 126 35.04 -24.49 29.55
CA ALA A 126 34.53 -23.80 28.37
C ALA A 126 35.50 -22.73 27.86
N GLN A 127 36.14 -21.97 28.77
CA GLN A 127 37.15 -20.98 28.41
C GLN A 127 38.37 -21.63 27.75
N LEU A 128 38.80 -22.83 28.19
CA LEU A 128 39.86 -23.58 27.52
C LEU A 128 39.51 -24.00 26.07
N MET A 129 38.21 -24.17 25.75
CA MET A 129 37.77 -24.44 24.37
C MET A 129 37.82 -23.18 23.48
N LEU A 130 37.74 -22.00 24.08
CA LEU A 130 37.68 -20.70 23.41
C LEU A 130 38.98 -19.89 23.52
N ASP A 131 39.96 -20.33 24.33
CA ASP A 131 41.23 -19.63 24.53
C ASP A 131 42.18 -19.84 23.35
N ASP A 132 42.75 -18.73 22.90
CA ASP A 132 43.60 -18.66 21.73
C ASP A 132 45.09 -18.58 22.11
N LYS A 133 45.40 -18.51 23.41
CA LYS A 133 46.75 -18.21 23.94
C LYS A 133 47.54 -19.44 24.35
N THR A 134 46.91 -20.61 24.44
CA THR A 134 47.52 -21.83 24.95
C THR A 134 47.48 -22.95 23.90
N GLU A 135 48.60 -23.22 23.23
CA GLU A 135 48.76 -24.43 22.42
C GLU A 135 49.11 -25.62 23.32
N ASP A 136 48.16 -26.52 23.54
CA ASP A 136 48.37 -27.77 24.26
C ASP A 136 48.06 -28.96 23.36
N THR A 137 49.09 -29.75 23.07
CA THR A 137 49.03 -30.98 22.27
C THR A 137 49.22 -32.24 23.10
N ALA A 138 49.48 -32.12 24.40
CA ALA A 138 49.83 -33.22 25.29
C ALA A 138 48.67 -33.66 26.20
N SER A 139 47.77 -32.74 26.56
CA SER A 139 46.63 -33.06 27.42
C SER A 139 45.57 -33.91 26.71
N THR A 140 45.01 -34.88 27.45
CA THR A 140 43.91 -35.73 26.99
C THR A 140 42.57 -35.17 27.50
N VAL A 141 41.47 -35.53 26.84
CA VAL A 141 40.12 -35.14 27.26
C VAL A 141 39.85 -35.54 28.71
N GLU A 142 40.30 -36.73 29.10
CA GLU A 142 40.17 -37.26 30.45
C GLU A 142 40.96 -36.44 31.48
N SER A 143 42.18 -35.99 31.15
CA SER A 143 42.95 -35.17 32.10
C SER A 143 42.38 -33.75 32.26
N LEU A 144 41.74 -33.21 31.22
CA LEU A 144 41.14 -31.88 31.24
C LEU A 144 39.80 -31.86 31.96
N THR A 145 39.03 -32.95 31.90
CA THR A 145 37.72 -33.07 32.56
C THR A 145 37.81 -33.56 34.01
N ALA A 146 38.85 -34.31 34.38
CA ALA A 146 39.01 -34.86 35.72
C ALA A 146 38.87 -33.86 36.88
N PRO A 147 39.37 -32.61 36.79
CA PRO A 147 39.19 -31.61 37.86
C PRO A 147 37.74 -31.14 38.06
N PHE A 148 36.85 -31.41 37.09
CA PHE A 148 35.48 -30.90 37.05
C PHE A 148 34.43 -31.97 37.37
N ILE A 149 34.84 -33.21 37.65
CA ILE A 149 33.95 -34.29 38.08
C ILE A 149 33.60 -34.08 39.56
N THR A 150 32.31 -33.92 39.86
CA THR A 150 31.78 -33.61 41.20
C THR A 150 30.50 -34.41 41.46
N GLU A 151 29.87 -34.31 42.64
CA GLU A 151 28.56 -34.96 42.87
C GLU A 151 27.47 -34.48 41.90
N ASP A 152 27.58 -33.25 41.40
CA ASP A 152 26.65 -32.64 40.44
C ASP A 152 27.04 -32.85 38.96
N VAL A 153 28.22 -33.44 38.70
CA VAL A 153 28.78 -33.73 37.36
C VAL A 153 29.29 -35.17 37.33
N SER A 154 28.49 -36.08 36.78
CA SER A 154 28.66 -37.54 36.92
C SER A 154 29.93 -38.12 36.33
N ASP A 155 30.38 -37.57 35.19
CA ASP A 155 31.46 -38.14 34.38
C ASP A 155 32.07 -37.08 33.44
N ALA A 156 33.11 -37.48 32.71
CA ALA A 156 33.79 -36.64 31.74
C ALA A 156 32.87 -36.16 30.59
N GLU A 157 31.90 -36.98 30.17
CA GLU A 157 30.95 -36.60 29.11
C GLU A 157 30.00 -35.51 29.59
N ALA A 158 29.50 -35.59 30.82
CA ALA A 158 28.67 -34.57 31.44
C ALA A 158 29.43 -33.25 31.63
N ALA A 159 30.71 -33.31 32.01
CA ALA A 159 31.58 -32.14 32.11
C ALA A 159 31.79 -31.47 30.74
N LEU A 160 32.09 -32.25 29.71
CA LEU A 160 32.22 -31.77 28.33
C LEU A 160 30.92 -31.19 27.79
N GLN A 161 29.79 -31.86 27.99
CA GLN A 161 28.49 -31.40 27.52
C GLN A 161 28.10 -30.07 28.17
N GLY A 162 28.35 -29.92 29.48
CA GLY A 162 28.13 -28.66 30.18
C GLY A 162 29.06 -27.55 29.69
N ALA A 163 30.34 -27.85 29.41
CA ALA A 163 31.25 -26.89 28.79
C ALA A 163 30.81 -26.50 27.36
N MET A 164 30.37 -27.46 26.54
CA MET A 164 29.82 -27.22 25.21
C MET A 164 28.54 -26.38 25.25
N ASP A 165 27.67 -26.58 26.25
CA ASP A 165 26.47 -25.76 26.44
C ASP A 165 26.84 -24.28 26.74
N ILE A 166 27.91 -24.04 27.50
CA ILE A 166 28.45 -22.69 27.77
C ILE A 166 29.01 -22.08 26.48
N VAL A 167 29.88 -22.81 25.78
CA VAL A 167 30.47 -22.37 24.50
C VAL A 167 29.38 -22.04 23.48
N ALA A 168 28.34 -22.89 23.39
CA ALA A 168 27.24 -22.68 22.46
C ALA A 168 26.47 -21.39 22.77
N GLU A 169 26.25 -21.07 24.05
CA GLU A 169 25.60 -19.82 24.45
C GLU A 169 26.47 -18.60 24.15
N ASP A 170 27.77 -18.65 24.50
CA ASP A 170 28.69 -17.52 24.30
C ASP A 170 28.94 -17.22 22.82
N VAL A 171 29.08 -18.26 21.99
CA VAL A 171 29.16 -18.13 20.54
C VAL A 171 27.85 -17.60 19.96
N SER A 172 26.69 -17.98 20.52
CA SER A 172 25.39 -17.50 20.03
C SER A 172 25.10 -16.02 20.34
N ASP A 173 25.76 -15.48 21.35
CA ASP A 173 25.61 -14.09 21.80
C ASP A 173 26.57 -13.12 21.09
N ARG A 174 27.53 -13.64 20.32
CA ARG A 174 28.48 -12.83 19.55
C ARG A 174 27.79 -12.01 18.46
N ALA A 175 27.89 -10.69 18.59
CA ALA A 175 27.27 -9.74 17.68
C ALA A 175 27.82 -9.82 16.24
N ASP A 176 29.10 -10.16 16.07
CA ASP A 176 29.74 -10.32 14.76
C ASP A 176 29.20 -11.52 13.97
N PHE A 177 29.02 -12.67 14.63
CA PHE A 177 28.37 -13.83 14.02
C PHE A 177 26.93 -13.56 13.65
N ARG A 178 26.16 -12.93 14.54
CA ARG A 178 24.77 -12.55 14.25
C ARG A 178 24.65 -11.61 13.06
N ALA A 179 25.50 -10.58 13.00
CA ALA A 179 25.53 -9.64 11.89
C ALA A 179 25.85 -10.32 10.55
N TYR A 180 26.88 -11.17 10.51
CA TYR A 180 27.24 -11.93 9.32
C TYR A 180 26.11 -12.88 8.87
N LEU A 181 25.60 -13.69 9.80
CA LEU A 181 24.60 -14.71 9.49
C LEU A 181 23.27 -14.09 9.04
N ARG A 182 22.86 -12.98 9.64
CA ARG A 182 21.68 -12.22 9.22
C ARG A 182 21.78 -11.81 7.76
N ASP A 183 22.91 -11.20 7.37
CA ASP A 183 23.14 -10.76 5.99
C ASP A 183 23.29 -11.94 5.02
N ALA A 184 23.99 -13.01 5.43
CA ALA A 184 24.16 -14.22 4.62
C ALA A 184 22.82 -14.93 4.37
N ILE A 185 22.01 -15.15 5.43
CA ILE A 185 20.67 -15.75 5.30
C ILE A 185 19.77 -14.84 4.47
N TRP A 186 19.80 -13.51 4.63
CA TRP A 186 19.00 -12.61 3.81
C TRP A 186 19.30 -12.75 2.31
N ARG A 187 20.58 -12.88 1.94
CA ARG A 187 21.02 -12.99 0.54
C ARG A 187 20.78 -14.38 -0.06
N GLN A 188 21.11 -15.43 0.68
CA GLN A 188 21.18 -16.81 0.16
C GLN A 188 20.03 -17.71 0.62
N GLY A 189 19.39 -17.36 1.73
CA GLY A 189 18.28 -18.10 2.30
C GLY A 189 17.02 -18.01 1.45
N LYS A 190 16.15 -19.01 1.63
CA LYS A 190 14.89 -19.10 0.92
C LYS A 190 13.75 -19.36 1.90
N VAL A 191 12.57 -18.83 1.58
CA VAL A 191 11.33 -19.22 2.25
C VAL A 191 10.80 -20.46 1.54
N LYS A 192 10.53 -21.51 2.32
CA LYS A 192 9.89 -22.73 1.86
C LYS A 192 8.52 -22.88 2.50
N THR A 193 7.51 -23.23 1.71
CA THR A 193 6.16 -23.53 2.18
C THR A 193 5.76 -24.95 1.82
N VAL A 194 5.06 -25.61 2.74
CA VAL A 194 4.52 -26.96 2.56
C VAL A 194 3.05 -26.96 2.98
N MET A 195 2.16 -27.54 2.17
CA MET A 195 0.75 -27.71 2.52
C MET A 195 0.58 -28.62 3.74
N THR A 196 -0.39 -28.31 4.60
CA THR A 196 -0.71 -29.13 5.77
C THR A 196 -1.82 -30.14 5.45
N GLY A 197 -1.59 -31.42 5.78
CA GLY A 197 -2.54 -32.51 5.51
C GLY A 197 -2.30 -33.22 4.18
N ASP A 198 -3.11 -34.23 3.88
CA ASP A 198 -2.97 -35.09 2.69
C ASP A 198 -3.59 -34.44 1.44
N GLU A 199 -3.06 -34.75 0.24
CA GLU A 199 -3.48 -34.16 -1.04
C GLU A 199 -4.99 -34.28 -1.32
N GLU A 200 -5.63 -35.41 -0.97
CA GLU A 200 -7.07 -35.62 -1.14
C GLU A 200 -7.93 -34.66 -0.29
N THR A 201 -7.45 -34.29 0.90
CA THR A 201 -8.18 -33.37 1.79
C THR A 201 -8.06 -31.91 1.33
N ALA A 202 -6.98 -31.56 0.62
CA ALA A 202 -6.75 -30.22 0.10
C ALA A 202 -7.69 -29.86 -1.07
N GLU A 203 -8.15 -30.84 -1.85
CA GLU A 203 -9.12 -30.63 -2.93
C GLU A 203 -10.56 -30.46 -2.42
N THR A 204 -10.89 -30.94 -1.22
CA THR A 204 -12.25 -30.81 -0.66
C THR A 204 -12.42 -29.60 0.26
N ASP A 205 -11.32 -29.04 0.77
CA ASP A 205 -11.33 -27.94 1.72
C ASP A 205 -11.20 -26.59 1.00
N GLU A 206 -12.27 -25.79 1.03
CA GLU A 206 -12.35 -24.47 0.39
C GLU A 206 -11.20 -23.54 0.81
N VAL A 207 -10.69 -23.68 2.04
CA VAL A 207 -9.59 -22.84 2.53
C VAL A 207 -8.26 -23.24 1.88
N ARG A 208 -7.99 -24.55 1.75
CA ARG A 208 -6.74 -25.06 1.17
C ARG A 208 -6.67 -24.82 -0.33
N GLN A 209 -7.81 -24.87 -1.03
CA GLN A 209 -7.88 -24.56 -2.47
C GLN A 209 -7.33 -23.16 -2.81
N LEU A 210 -7.50 -22.19 -1.91
CA LEU A 210 -7.01 -20.81 -2.10
C LEU A 210 -5.47 -20.73 -2.14
N PHE A 211 -4.76 -21.70 -1.56
CA PHE A 211 -3.30 -21.69 -1.38
C PHE A 211 -2.57 -22.77 -2.18
N LEU A 212 -3.23 -23.43 -3.15
CA LEU A 212 -2.61 -24.50 -3.96
C LEU A 212 -1.33 -24.05 -4.68
N HIS A 213 -1.23 -22.78 -5.06
CA HIS A 213 -0.01 -22.21 -5.66
C HIS A 213 1.20 -22.20 -4.72
N TYR A 214 0.99 -22.37 -3.42
CA TYR A 214 2.02 -22.38 -2.37
C TYR A 214 2.18 -23.76 -1.70
N ALA A 215 1.66 -24.83 -2.31
CA ALA A 215 1.66 -26.16 -1.70
C ALA A 215 3.06 -26.79 -1.53
N ASP A 216 3.95 -26.62 -2.52
CA ASP A 216 5.38 -26.92 -2.44
C ASP A 216 6.12 -25.80 -3.18
N TYR A 217 6.40 -24.73 -2.46
CA TYR A 217 6.93 -23.49 -3.02
C TYR A 217 8.19 -23.07 -2.29
N GLU A 218 9.17 -22.59 -3.05
CA GLU A 218 10.45 -22.09 -2.53
C GLU A 218 10.86 -20.82 -3.28
N GLU A 219 11.21 -19.75 -2.57
CA GLU A 219 11.66 -18.50 -3.16
C GLU A 219 12.78 -17.82 -2.34
N PRO A 220 13.78 -17.19 -2.98
CA PRO A 220 14.82 -16.43 -2.28
C PRO A 220 14.26 -15.23 -1.48
N ILE A 221 14.70 -15.10 -0.23
CA ILE A 221 14.21 -14.09 0.73
C ILE A 221 14.26 -12.66 0.16
N HIS A 222 15.40 -12.25 -0.38
CA HIS A 222 15.61 -10.90 -0.90
C HIS A 222 14.78 -10.54 -2.16
N GLN A 223 14.11 -11.50 -2.80
CA GLN A 223 13.31 -11.27 -4.02
C GLN A 223 11.80 -11.39 -3.78
N MET A 224 11.38 -11.78 -2.58
CA MET A 224 9.97 -12.03 -2.30
C MET A 224 9.16 -10.72 -2.31
N PRO A 225 8.09 -10.64 -3.12
CA PRO A 225 7.23 -9.47 -3.11
C PRO A 225 6.24 -9.49 -1.94
N SER A 226 5.86 -8.31 -1.45
CA SER A 226 5.00 -8.11 -0.28
C SER A 226 3.69 -8.91 -0.32
N HIS A 227 2.97 -8.88 -1.45
CA HIS A 227 1.70 -9.61 -1.59
C HIS A 227 1.83 -11.13 -1.42
N ARG A 228 2.98 -11.74 -1.76
CA ARG A 228 3.20 -13.18 -1.55
C ARG A 228 3.49 -13.48 -0.09
N ILE A 229 4.26 -12.63 0.59
CA ILE A 229 4.53 -12.74 2.02
C ILE A 229 3.20 -12.70 2.80
N LEU A 230 2.31 -11.74 2.48
CA LEU A 230 0.97 -11.66 3.08
C LEU A 230 0.11 -12.89 2.80
N ALA A 231 0.12 -13.41 1.56
CA ALA A 231 -0.60 -14.62 1.20
C ALA A 231 -0.10 -15.85 1.97
N ILE A 232 1.22 -16.02 2.08
CA ILE A 232 1.86 -17.12 2.82
C ILE A 232 1.54 -17.01 4.32
N ASN A 233 1.69 -15.82 4.92
CA ASN A 233 1.37 -15.57 6.32
C ASN A 233 -0.11 -15.86 6.63
N ARG A 234 -1.03 -15.48 5.73
CA ARG A 234 -2.46 -15.82 5.86
C ARG A 234 -2.70 -17.32 5.76
N GLY A 235 -2.06 -18.00 4.81
CA GLY A 235 -2.15 -19.46 4.66
C GLY A 235 -1.67 -20.20 5.90
N GLU A 236 -0.60 -19.71 6.53
CA GLU A 236 -0.09 -20.25 7.81
C GLU A 236 -1.07 -19.99 8.96
N LYS A 237 -1.60 -18.76 9.08
CA LYS A 237 -2.58 -18.39 10.11
C LYS A 237 -3.88 -19.18 10.02
N LEU A 238 -4.33 -19.51 8.81
CA LEU A 238 -5.49 -20.37 8.56
C LEU A 238 -5.17 -21.86 8.69
N GLY A 239 -3.91 -22.21 8.96
CA GLY A 239 -3.46 -23.59 9.15
C GLY A 239 -3.35 -24.40 7.87
N ALA A 240 -3.41 -23.78 6.70
CA ALA A 240 -3.29 -24.43 5.39
C ALA A 240 -1.82 -24.65 4.99
N LEU A 241 -0.91 -23.78 5.40
CA LEU A 241 0.52 -23.85 5.05
C LEU A 241 1.39 -23.97 6.30
N LYS A 242 2.51 -24.67 6.17
CA LYS A 242 3.65 -24.64 7.09
C LYS A 242 4.80 -23.89 6.42
N VAL A 243 5.35 -22.89 7.10
CA VAL A 243 6.39 -22.01 6.55
C VAL A 243 7.69 -22.20 7.33
N SER A 244 8.80 -22.33 6.61
CA SER A 244 10.15 -22.45 7.20
C SER A 244 11.19 -21.75 6.33
N LEU A 245 12.29 -21.30 6.93
CA LEU A 245 13.46 -20.87 6.17
C LEU A 245 14.41 -22.03 5.86
N THR A 246 15.02 -22.01 4.68
CA THR A 246 16.13 -22.90 4.30
C THR A 246 17.38 -22.07 4.03
N ALA A 247 18.52 -22.53 4.51
CA ALA A 247 19.82 -21.88 4.37
C ALA A 247 20.95 -22.92 4.23
N PRO A 248 22.13 -22.54 3.71
CA PRO A 248 23.28 -23.43 3.61
C PRO A 248 23.98 -23.56 4.98
N ASP A 249 23.33 -24.27 5.90
CA ASP A 249 23.72 -24.39 7.31
C ASP A 249 25.18 -24.81 7.51
N GLU A 250 25.64 -25.82 6.78
CA GLU A 250 27.00 -26.36 6.93
C GLU A 250 28.06 -25.30 6.55
N THR A 251 27.82 -24.49 5.51
CA THR A 251 28.73 -23.40 5.12
C THR A 251 28.83 -22.32 6.21
N TYR A 252 27.74 -22.08 6.93
CA TYR A 252 27.70 -21.09 8.01
C TYR A 252 28.38 -21.59 9.28
N ILE A 253 28.20 -22.87 9.61
CA ILE A 253 28.90 -23.54 10.70
C ILE A 253 30.40 -23.54 10.42
N ASP A 254 30.82 -23.92 9.21
CA ASP A 254 32.23 -23.91 8.79
C ASP A 254 32.85 -22.51 8.95
N TYR A 255 32.12 -21.46 8.54
CA TYR A 255 32.55 -20.08 8.75
C TYR A 255 32.72 -19.74 10.24
N MET A 256 31.74 -20.08 11.08
CA MET A 256 31.81 -19.80 12.52
C MET A 256 32.98 -20.52 13.18
N VAL A 257 33.22 -21.78 12.81
CA VAL A 257 34.35 -22.56 13.31
C VAL A 257 35.68 -21.94 12.86
N ALA A 258 35.80 -21.55 11.59
CA ALA A 258 37.02 -20.94 11.05
C ALA A 258 37.31 -19.53 11.56
N ALA A 259 36.27 -18.79 11.95
CA ALA A 259 36.38 -17.46 12.52
C ALA A 259 36.73 -17.46 14.01
N LEU A 260 36.55 -18.60 14.69
CA LEU A 260 37.14 -18.84 16.00
C LEU A 260 38.59 -19.26 15.83
N PRO A 261 39.50 -18.88 16.74
CA PRO A 261 40.91 -19.19 16.50
C PRO A 261 41.20 -20.69 16.54
N GLU A 262 42.18 -21.07 15.71
CA GLU A 262 42.62 -22.46 15.55
C GLU A 262 43.62 -22.89 16.63
N THR A 263 44.22 -21.93 17.34
CA THR A 263 45.11 -22.15 18.48
C THR A 263 44.28 -22.54 19.72
N GLY A 264 44.79 -23.50 20.50
CA GLY A 264 44.05 -24.04 21.65
C GLY A 264 44.45 -25.49 21.97
N VAL A 265 43.67 -26.15 22.82
CA VAL A 265 43.87 -27.55 23.18
C VAL A 265 43.41 -28.48 22.04
N ALA A 266 44.32 -29.24 21.44
CA ALA A 266 44.02 -30.11 20.30
C ALA A 266 42.91 -31.14 20.60
N ALA A 267 42.87 -31.66 21.83
CA ALA A 267 41.88 -32.63 22.29
C ALA A 267 40.45 -32.07 22.33
N LEU A 268 40.27 -30.75 22.42
CA LEU A 268 38.95 -30.10 22.52
C LEU A 268 38.44 -29.54 21.18
N LYS A 269 39.24 -29.62 20.11
CA LYS A 269 38.92 -29.01 18.80
C LYS A 269 37.62 -29.56 18.19
N GLU A 270 37.41 -30.87 18.27
CA GLU A 270 36.18 -31.51 17.77
C GLU A 270 34.95 -31.10 18.59
N TYR A 271 35.08 -31.06 19.92
CA TYR A 271 34.01 -30.61 20.82
C TYR A 271 33.66 -29.13 20.63
N LYS A 272 34.66 -28.27 20.34
CA LYS A 272 34.45 -26.87 19.95
C LYS A 272 33.59 -26.79 18.67
N ALA A 273 33.91 -27.57 17.64
CA ALA A 273 33.14 -27.58 16.39
C ALA A 273 31.70 -28.07 16.61
N ILE A 274 31.51 -29.11 17.44
CA ILE A 274 30.18 -29.61 17.82
C ILE A 274 29.39 -28.55 18.59
N ALA A 275 30.01 -27.87 19.56
CA ALA A 275 29.39 -26.79 20.32
C ALA A 275 28.97 -25.61 19.43
N VAL A 276 29.79 -25.24 18.45
CA VAL A 276 29.48 -24.18 17.46
C VAL A 276 28.33 -24.60 16.55
N ALA A 277 28.30 -25.85 16.10
CA ALA A 277 27.20 -26.38 15.30
C ALA A 277 25.87 -26.38 16.10
N ASP A 278 25.92 -26.72 17.39
CA ASP A 278 24.76 -26.63 18.28
C ASP A 278 24.34 -25.17 18.53
N ALA A 279 25.30 -24.25 18.71
CA ALA A 279 25.03 -22.80 18.80
C ALA A 279 24.23 -22.31 17.60
N TYR A 280 24.66 -22.68 16.38
CA TYR A 280 23.96 -22.32 15.16
C TYR A 280 22.57 -22.97 15.09
N LYS A 281 22.49 -24.31 15.16
CA LYS A 281 21.25 -25.06 14.89
C LYS A 281 20.16 -24.81 15.95
N ARG A 282 20.55 -24.70 17.23
CA ARG A 282 19.60 -24.61 18.35
C ARG A 282 19.28 -23.17 18.77
N LEU A 283 20.25 -22.25 18.67
CA LEU A 283 20.12 -20.90 19.23
C LEU A 283 20.05 -19.82 18.14
N ILE A 284 21.03 -19.76 17.25
CA ILE A 284 21.14 -18.66 16.28
C ILE A 284 20.10 -18.81 15.17
N PHE A 285 20.05 -19.95 14.46
CA PHE A 285 19.17 -20.12 13.30
C PHE A 285 17.68 -19.92 13.64
N PRO A 286 17.11 -20.51 14.73
CA PRO A 286 15.72 -20.25 15.10
C PRO A 286 15.46 -18.80 15.55
N ALA A 287 16.47 -18.09 16.04
CA ALA A 287 16.37 -16.66 16.34
C ALA A 287 16.37 -15.83 15.06
N MET A 288 17.32 -16.09 14.14
CA MET A 288 17.41 -15.44 12.83
C MET A 288 16.18 -15.71 11.97
N GLU A 289 15.62 -16.92 12.01
CA GLU A 289 14.40 -17.26 11.28
C GLU A 289 13.23 -16.39 11.73
N ARG A 290 13.00 -16.27 13.04
CA ARG A 290 11.95 -15.41 13.58
C ARG A 290 12.21 -13.94 13.25
N GLU A 291 13.45 -13.50 13.32
CA GLU A 291 13.85 -12.13 13.02
C GLU A 291 13.59 -11.78 11.56
N ILE A 292 14.11 -12.59 10.62
CA ILE A 292 13.96 -12.37 9.19
C ILE A 292 12.49 -12.48 8.76
N ARG A 293 11.75 -13.46 9.29
CA ARG A 293 10.31 -13.57 9.03
C ARG A 293 9.53 -12.35 9.55
N LYS A 294 9.92 -11.82 10.71
CA LYS A 294 9.35 -10.59 11.26
C LYS A 294 9.65 -9.41 10.34
N THR A 295 10.89 -9.22 9.91
CA THR A 295 11.27 -8.15 8.97
C THR A 295 10.54 -8.26 7.63
N LEU A 296 10.43 -9.47 7.06
CA LEU A 296 9.66 -9.70 5.84
C LEU A 296 8.19 -9.30 6.02
N THR A 297 7.60 -9.62 7.18
CA THR A 297 6.21 -9.28 7.49
C THR A 297 6.05 -7.76 7.69
N GLU A 298 6.94 -7.12 8.44
CA GLU A 298 6.92 -5.66 8.67
C GLU A 298 7.05 -4.89 7.35
N ASN A 299 7.99 -5.27 6.48
CA ASN A 299 8.15 -4.65 5.16
C ASN A 299 6.93 -4.88 4.25
N ALA A 300 6.31 -6.06 4.34
CA ALA A 300 5.12 -6.39 3.56
C ALA A 300 3.89 -5.60 4.04
N ASP A 301 3.71 -5.49 5.35
CA ASP A 301 2.68 -4.69 5.99
C ASP A 301 2.83 -3.21 5.64
N GLU A 302 4.03 -2.64 5.78
CA GLU A 302 4.31 -1.23 5.47
C GLU A 302 3.97 -0.89 4.01
N GLN A 303 4.41 -1.72 3.07
CA GLN A 303 4.10 -1.51 1.65
C GLN A 303 2.60 -1.63 1.38
N ALA A 304 1.93 -2.63 1.94
CA ALA A 304 0.49 -2.82 1.74
C ALA A 304 -0.32 -1.67 2.35
N ILE A 305 0.02 -1.24 3.57
CA ILE A 305 -0.62 -0.12 4.26
C ILE A 305 -0.44 1.18 3.48
N LYS A 306 0.74 1.42 2.89
CA LYS A 306 0.98 2.57 2.01
C LYS A 306 0.06 2.57 0.78
N VAL A 307 -0.13 1.40 0.16
CA VAL A 307 -1.08 1.25 -0.96
C VAL A 307 -2.52 1.47 -0.50
N PHE A 308 -2.91 0.95 0.66
CA PHE A 308 -4.23 1.18 1.24
C PHE A 308 -4.49 2.66 1.53
N GLY A 309 -3.51 3.38 2.07
CA GLY A 309 -3.58 4.82 2.28
C GLY A 309 -3.77 5.59 0.97
N THR A 310 -3.04 5.20 -0.09
CA THR A 310 -3.19 5.80 -1.43
C THR A 310 -4.58 5.55 -2.01
N ASN A 311 -5.09 4.32 -1.89
CA ASN A 311 -6.43 3.96 -2.34
C ASN A 311 -7.52 4.72 -1.58
N LEU A 312 -7.38 4.85 -0.25
CA LEU A 312 -8.30 5.65 0.57
C LEU A 312 -8.26 7.12 0.16
N ARG A 313 -7.07 7.71 -0.01
CA ARG A 313 -6.90 9.11 -0.44
C ARG A 313 -7.67 9.38 -1.74
N ASN A 314 -7.51 8.50 -2.72
CA ASN A 314 -8.17 8.62 -4.02
C ASN A 314 -9.69 8.48 -3.92
N LEU A 315 -10.18 7.56 -3.07
CA LEU A 315 -11.61 7.40 -2.80
C LEU A 315 -12.21 8.67 -2.18
N LEU A 316 -11.52 9.28 -1.21
CA LEU A 316 -11.98 10.47 -0.50
C LEU A 316 -11.93 11.75 -1.37
N LEU A 317 -11.01 11.80 -2.32
CA LEU A 317 -10.85 12.92 -3.26
C LEU A 317 -11.79 12.84 -4.48
N GLN A 318 -12.65 11.83 -4.57
CA GLN A 318 -13.61 11.74 -5.67
C GLN A 318 -14.49 13.00 -5.76
N PRO A 319 -14.74 13.54 -6.97
CA PRO A 319 -15.55 14.73 -7.14
C PRO A 319 -16.99 14.52 -6.67
N PRO A 320 -17.56 15.45 -5.90
CA PRO A 320 -18.96 15.41 -5.50
C PRO A 320 -19.90 15.65 -6.70
N LEU A 321 -21.03 14.93 -6.77
CA LEU A 321 -22.13 15.21 -7.71
C LEU A 321 -23.27 15.96 -7.00
N ALA A 322 -23.04 17.24 -6.73
CA ALA A 322 -23.98 18.10 -6.04
C ALA A 322 -25.19 18.50 -6.92
N GLY A 323 -26.31 18.86 -6.29
CA GLY A 323 -27.51 19.40 -6.97
C GLY A 323 -28.46 18.36 -7.54
N HIS A 324 -28.20 17.06 -7.32
CA HIS A 324 -29.08 15.97 -7.73
C HIS A 324 -30.02 15.54 -6.60
N VAL A 325 -31.27 15.21 -6.97
CA VAL A 325 -32.14 14.37 -6.15
C VAL A 325 -31.78 12.93 -6.46
N ILE A 326 -31.31 12.19 -5.45
CA ILE A 326 -30.67 10.89 -5.64
C ILE A 326 -31.52 9.77 -5.05
N MET A 327 -31.75 8.70 -5.81
CA MET A 327 -32.27 7.44 -5.30
C MET A 327 -31.10 6.48 -5.05
N GLY A 328 -30.80 6.20 -3.78
CA GLY A 328 -29.84 5.18 -3.39
C GLY A 328 -30.47 3.80 -3.41
N LEU A 329 -29.77 2.85 -4.01
CA LEU A 329 -30.14 1.44 -4.12
C LEU A 329 -29.02 0.60 -3.49
N ASP A 330 -29.37 -0.12 -2.43
CA ASP A 330 -28.52 -1.12 -1.76
C ASP A 330 -28.95 -2.52 -2.20
N PRO A 331 -28.25 -3.13 -3.18
CA PRO A 331 -28.70 -4.37 -3.82
C PRO A 331 -28.76 -5.57 -2.86
N GLY A 332 -29.64 -6.52 -3.18
CA GLY A 332 -29.71 -7.77 -2.42
C GLY A 332 -30.64 -8.81 -3.02
N TYR A 333 -30.30 -10.09 -2.80
CA TYR A 333 -31.13 -11.22 -3.23
C TYR A 333 -32.32 -11.43 -2.28
N ARG A 334 -32.10 -12.17 -1.18
CA ARG A 334 -33.18 -12.65 -0.29
C ARG A 334 -33.92 -11.52 0.42
N MET A 335 -33.19 -10.52 0.90
CA MET A 335 -33.76 -9.38 1.66
C MET A 335 -34.25 -8.24 0.75
N GLY A 336 -34.18 -8.42 -0.58
CA GLY A 336 -34.46 -7.38 -1.56
C GLY A 336 -33.38 -6.28 -1.62
N CYS A 337 -33.55 -5.42 -2.62
CA CYS A 337 -32.81 -4.18 -2.83
C CYS A 337 -33.45 -3.07 -1.99
N LYS A 338 -32.72 -2.49 -1.04
CA LYS A 338 -33.24 -1.38 -0.23
C LYS A 338 -33.12 -0.10 -1.04
N MET A 339 -34.07 0.81 -0.85
CA MET A 339 -34.16 2.07 -1.56
C MET A 339 -34.33 3.21 -0.56
N ALA A 340 -33.62 4.30 -0.80
CA ALA A 340 -33.87 5.58 -0.15
C ALA A 340 -33.75 6.71 -1.18
N VAL A 341 -34.66 7.68 -1.14
CA VAL A 341 -34.55 8.92 -1.93
C VAL A 341 -34.07 10.04 -1.03
N ILE A 342 -33.07 10.79 -1.47
CA ILE A 342 -32.59 11.99 -0.79
C ILE A 342 -32.74 13.24 -1.66
N ASP A 343 -33.04 14.37 -1.01
CA ASP A 343 -33.06 15.69 -1.65
C ASP A 343 -31.64 16.21 -1.93
N VAL A 344 -31.54 17.40 -2.51
CA VAL A 344 -30.26 18.04 -2.86
C VAL A 344 -29.43 18.45 -1.64
N GLN A 345 -30.01 18.45 -0.44
CA GLN A 345 -29.34 18.68 0.85
C GLN A 345 -29.00 17.38 1.59
N GLY A 346 -29.42 16.22 1.06
CA GLY A 346 -29.19 14.91 1.67
C GLY A 346 -30.23 14.47 2.70
N ASN A 347 -31.37 15.16 2.79
CA ASN A 347 -32.49 14.74 3.64
C ASN A 347 -33.28 13.62 2.97
N VAL A 348 -33.75 12.66 3.76
CA VAL A 348 -34.50 11.51 3.26
C VAL A 348 -35.94 11.91 2.93
N LEU A 349 -36.37 11.65 1.69
CA LEU A 349 -37.69 11.97 1.15
C LEU A 349 -38.62 10.75 1.10
N ASP A 350 -38.06 9.58 0.78
CA ASP A 350 -38.82 8.33 0.65
C ASP A 350 -37.91 7.13 0.93
N GLN A 351 -38.52 5.98 1.24
CA GLN A 351 -37.80 4.73 1.50
C GLN A 351 -38.62 3.51 1.05
N GLY A 352 -37.95 2.40 0.75
CA GLY A 352 -38.63 1.16 0.38
C GLY A 352 -37.70 -0.03 0.22
N ILE A 353 -38.28 -1.18 -0.11
CA ILE A 353 -37.56 -2.42 -0.41
C ILE A 353 -38.15 -3.03 -1.69
N TYR A 354 -37.30 -3.27 -2.68
CA TYR A 354 -37.65 -3.84 -3.97
C TYR A 354 -37.11 -5.24 -4.14
N HIS A 355 -37.99 -6.18 -4.50
CA HIS A 355 -37.63 -7.58 -4.70
C HIS A 355 -37.35 -7.86 -6.19
N LEU A 356 -36.24 -7.31 -6.69
CA LEU A 356 -35.85 -7.37 -8.11
C LEU A 356 -35.52 -8.80 -8.59
N THR A 357 -35.17 -9.70 -7.67
CA THR A 357 -34.71 -11.07 -7.97
C THR A 357 -35.76 -12.14 -7.65
N SER A 358 -36.92 -11.78 -7.11
CA SER A 358 -37.98 -12.71 -6.69
C SER A 358 -38.96 -13.13 -7.80
N GLY A 359 -38.50 -13.14 -9.07
CA GLY A 359 -39.29 -13.47 -10.26
C GLY A 359 -40.01 -12.27 -10.90
N GLU A 360 -40.68 -12.51 -12.04
CA GLU A 360 -41.23 -11.44 -12.90
C GLU A 360 -42.29 -10.56 -12.23
N ARG A 361 -43.13 -11.15 -11.36
CA ARG A 361 -44.15 -10.38 -10.62
C ARG A 361 -43.51 -9.35 -9.65
N GLY A 362 -42.38 -9.70 -9.03
CA GLY A 362 -41.64 -8.80 -8.15
C GLY A 362 -40.98 -7.66 -8.91
N LYS A 363 -40.39 -7.97 -10.08
CA LYS A 363 -39.82 -6.97 -11.00
C LYS A 363 -40.87 -5.98 -11.51
N GLU A 364 -42.02 -6.46 -11.96
CA GLU A 364 -43.08 -5.58 -12.50
C GLU A 364 -43.65 -4.64 -11.42
N ALA A 365 -43.84 -5.16 -10.19
CA ALA A 365 -44.26 -4.34 -9.06
C ALA A 365 -43.21 -3.28 -8.71
N ALA A 366 -41.93 -3.65 -8.66
CA ALA A 366 -40.84 -2.72 -8.42
C ALA A 366 -40.72 -1.67 -9.54
N LYS A 367 -40.91 -2.06 -10.81
CA LYS A 367 -40.89 -1.15 -11.97
C LYS A 367 -41.94 -0.07 -11.82
N LYS A 368 -43.19 -0.45 -11.54
CA LYS A 368 -44.29 0.49 -11.37
C LYS A 368 -44.05 1.47 -10.22
N ASP A 369 -43.62 0.96 -9.06
CA ASP A 369 -43.41 1.80 -7.87
C ASP A 369 -42.19 2.73 -8.02
N MET A 370 -41.08 2.22 -8.54
CA MET A 370 -39.86 3.01 -8.75
C MET A 370 -40.08 4.14 -9.75
N VAL A 371 -40.84 3.91 -10.83
CA VAL A 371 -41.23 4.97 -11.78
C VAL A 371 -42.09 6.03 -11.11
N ALA A 372 -43.05 5.61 -10.27
CA ALA A 372 -43.88 6.56 -9.53
C ALA A 372 -43.03 7.40 -8.57
N CYS A 373 -42.08 6.78 -7.87
CA CYS A 373 -41.16 7.45 -6.96
C CYS A 373 -40.23 8.44 -7.68
N ILE A 374 -39.60 8.01 -8.80
CA ILE A 374 -38.74 8.85 -9.64
C ILE A 374 -39.50 10.08 -10.14
N ARG A 375 -40.73 9.90 -10.65
CA ARG A 375 -41.55 11.02 -11.16
C ARG A 375 -42.05 11.92 -10.04
N LYS A 376 -42.45 11.37 -8.88
CA LYS A 376 -42.93 12.12 -7.71
C LYS A 376 -41.87 13.07 -7.17
N TRP A 377 -40.65 12.57 -6.98
CA TRP A 377 -39.56 13.33 -6.36
C TRP A 377 -38.62 13.98 -7.37
N LYS A 378 -38.83 13.76 -8.68
CA LYS A 378 -37.97 14.24 -9.77
C LYS A 378 -36.51 13.80 -9.59
N VAL A 379 -36.34 12.50 -9.32
CA VAL A 379 -35.02 11.89 -9.18
C VAL A 379 -34.26 12.04 -10.49
N THR A 380 -33.06 12.62 -10.43
CA THR A 380 -32.19 12.83 -11.60
C THR A 380 -31.04 11.84 -11.66
N LEU A 381 -30.73 11.18 -10.54
CA LEU A 381 -29.62 10.23 -10.43
C LEU A 381 -29.99 9.02 -9.54
N LEU A 382 -29.65 7.82 -9.99
CA LEU A 382 -29.75 6.59 -9.19
C LEU A 382 -28.34 6.12 -8.79
N SER A 383 -28.09 5.96 -7.50
CA SER A 383 -26.81 5.45 -6.96
C SER A 383 -26.97 3.98 -6.59
N ILE A 384 -26.25 3.09 -7.27
CA ILE A 384 -26.35 1.64 -7.07
C ILE A 384 -25.09 1.15 -6.34
N GLY A 385 -25.25 0.51 -5.18
CA GLY A 385 -24.14 -0.14 -4.47
C GLY A 385 -23.49 -1.23 -5.32
N ASN A 386 -22.16 -1.33 -5.28
CA ASN A 386 -21.37 -2.33 -6.03
C ASN A 386 -21.31 -3.71 -5.34
N GLY A 387 -22.28 -4.01 -4.49
CA GLY A 387 -22.37 -5.22 -3.69
C GLY A 387 -22.97 -6.45 -4.34
N THR A 388 -23.56 -7.26 -3.47
CA THR A 388 -24.25 -8.50 -3.85
C THR A 388 -25.53 -8.18 -4.60
N ALA A 389 -25.72 -8.75 -5.79
CA ALA A 389 -26.84 -8.48 -6.69
C ALA A 389 -26.82 -7.09 -7.37
N SER A 390 -25.67 -6.41 -7.37
CA SER A 390 -25.46 -5.11 -8.02
C SER A 390 -25.69 -5.18 -9.52
N TYR A 391 -25.12 -6.18 -10.20
CA TYR A 391 -25.29 -6.39 -11.64
C TYR A 391 -26.77 -6.59 -12.03
N GLU A 392 -27.49 -7.45 -11.31
CA GLU A 392 -28.91 -7.69 -11.54
C GLU A 392 -29.76 -6.41 -11.31
N THR A 393 -29.35 -5.57 -10.37
CA THR A 393 -29.98 -4.26 -10.08
C THR A 393 -29.66 -3.24 -11.17
N GLU A 394 -28.41 -3.19 -11.65
CA GLU A 394 -27.96 -2.34 -12.76
C GLU A 394 -28.73 -2.67 -14.05
N GLN A 395 -28.85 -3.95 -14.40
CA GLN A 395 -29.64 -4.39 -15.54
C GLN A 395 -31.09 -3.93 -15.45
N PHE A 396 -31.71 -4.10 -14.29
CA PHE A 396 -33.08 -3.67 -14.05
C PHE A 396 -33.24 -2.15 -14.21
N VAL A 397 -32.36 -1.36 -13.59
CA VAL A 397 -32.40 0.10 -13.65
C VAL A 397 -32.14 0.62 -15.06
N SER A 398 -31.17 0.02 -15.77
CA SER A 398 -30.88 0.36 -17.17
C SER A 398 -32.11 0.15 -18.06
N GLN A 399 -32.77 -1.02 -17.96
CA GLN A 399 -33.98 -1.30 -18.73
C GLN A 399 -35.13 -0.38 -18.34
N LEU A 400 -35.27 -0.06 -17.05
CA LEU A 400 -36.30 0.84 -16.54
C LEU A 400 -36.19 2.24 -17.15
N ILE A 401 -34.98 2.80 -17.19
CA ILE A 401 -34.71 4.13 -17.73
C ILE A 401 -35.05 4.18 -19.23
N GLU A 402 -34.68 3.13 -19.97
CA GLU A 402 -34.92 3.03 -21.41
C GLU A 402 -36.40 2.83 -21.75
N ASP A 403 -37.06 1.87 -21.11
CA ASP A 403 -38.47 1.53 -21.34
C ASP A 403 -39.40 2.73 -21.07
N GLU A 404 -39.15 3.43 -19.97
CA GLU A 404 -40.02 4.51 -19.48
C GLU A 404 -39.54 5.90 -19.91
N LYS A 405 -38.44 5.96 -20.68
CA LYS A 405 -37.78 7.19 -21.17
C LYS A 405 -37.58 8.23 -20.07
N LEU A 406 -37.05 7.78 -18.94
CA LEU A 406 -36.83 8.62 -17.77
C LEU A 406 -35.65 9.57 -18.00
N ASP A 407 -35.79 10.82 -17.59
CA ASP A 407 -34.70 11.81 -17.64
C ASP A 407 -33.80 11.71 -16.40
N CYS A 408 -33.22 10.53 -16.22
CA CYS A 408 -32.27 10.26 -15.15
C CYS A 408 -31.13 9.38 -15.66
N HIS A 409 -30.05 9.35 -14.88
CA HIS A 409 -28.89 8.50 -15.11
C HIS A 409 -28.68 7.62 -13.88
N TYR A 410 -27.85 6.59 -13.99
CA TYR A 410 -27.39 5.83 -12.83
C TYR A 410 -25.87 5.88 -12.70
N ILE A 411 -25.38 5.61 -11.50
CA ILE A 411 -23.97 5.49 -11.17
C ILE A 411 -23.75 4.29 -10.25
N ILE A 412 -22.63 3.60 -10.45
CA ILE A 412 -22.18 2.54 -9.54
C ILE A 412 -21.33 3.18 -8.45
N THR A 413 -21.71 2.92 -7.20
CA THR A 413 -21.11 3.53 -6.01
C THR A 413 -20.46 2.45 -5.16
N ASN A 414 -19.27 2.74 -4.63
CA ASN A 414 -18.65 1.86 -3.66
C ASN A 414 -19.52 1.79 -2.41
N GLU A 415 -20.03 0.61 -2.05
CA GLU A 415 -20.84 0.41 -0.84
C GLU A 415 -20.01 0.00 0.39
N ALA A 416 -18.69 -0.17 0.24
CA ALA A 416 -17.83 -0.62 1.33
C ALA A 416 -18.01 0.28 2.56
N GLY A 417 -18.22 -0.35 3.71
CA GLY A 417 -18.49 0.34 4.97
C GLY A 417 -19.93 0.84 5.16
N ALA A 418 -20.83 0.78 4.17
CA ALA A 418 -22.22 1.22 4.32
C ALA A 418 -22.98 0.40 5.38
N SER A 419 -22.73 -0.92 5.46
CA SER A 419 -23.31 -1.77 6.52
C SER A 419 -22.71 -1.47 7.90
N VAL A 420 -21.45 -1.02 7.96
CA VAL A 420 -20.81 -0.61 9.23
C VAL A 420 -21.39 0.71 9.70
N TYR A 421 -21.58 1.67 8.80
CA TYR A 421 -22.30 2.91 9.08
C TYR A 421 -23.72 2.61 9.58
N SER A 422 -24.49 1.79 8.88
CA SER A 422 -25.92 1.61 9.18
C SER A 422 -26.20 1.04 10.58
N ALA A 423 -25.28 0.21 11.08
CA ALA A 423 -25.30 -0.36 12.43
C ALA A 423 -24.60 0.51 13.49
N SER A 424 -23.97 1.62 13.10
CA SER A 424 -23.24 2.51 14.01
C SER A 424 -24.17 3.33 14.91
N LYS A 425 -23.64 3.78 16.05
CA LYS A 425 -24.34 4.71 16.94
C LYS A 425 -24.64 6.04 16.24
N LEU A 426 -23.71 6.53 15.42
CA LEU A 426 -23.87 7.76 14.65
C LEU A 426 -25.07 7.67 13.70
N ALA A 427 -25.23 6.56 12.96
CA ALA A 427 -26.37 6.40 12.07
C ALA A 427 -27.71 6.24 12.82
N ILE A 428 -27.70 5.64 14.02
CA ILE A 428 -28.89 5.59 14.89
C ILE A 428 -29.30 7.01 15.33
N GLU A 429 -28.33 7.86 15.65
CA GLU A 429 -28.57 9.25 16.06
C GLU A 429 -28.99 10.14 14.88
N GLU A 430 -28.40 9.96 13.69
CA GLU A 430 -28.75 10.71 12.48
C GLU A 430 -30.12 10.32 11.90
N LEU A 431 -30.46 9.04 11.95
CA LEU A 431 -31.62 8.45 11.26
C LEU A 431 -32.40 7.49 12.20
N PRO A 432 -32.96 8.00 13.32
CA PRO A 432 -33.56 7.17 14.36
C PRO A 432 -34.80 6.41 13.88
N ASP A 433 -35.60 7.02 13.00
CA ASP A 433 -36.87 6.48 12.51
C ASP A 433 -36.70 5.47 11.35
N LEU A 434 -35.47 5.30 10.85
CA LEU A 434 -35.19 4.38 9.75
C LEU A 434 -34.66 3.03 10.26
N ASP A 435 -35.07 1.96 9.59
CA ASP A 435 -34.52 0.62 9.81
C ASP A 435 -33.03 0.56 9.43
N VAL A 436 -32.29 -0.31 10.11
CA VAL A 436 -30.84 -0.53 9.88
C VAL A 436 -30.55 -0.83 8.40
N SER A 437 -31.40 -1.58 7.72
CA SER A 437 -31.20 -1.91 6.31
C SER A 437 -31.36 -0.71 5.36
N ILE A 438 -32.27 0.23 5.68
CA ILE A 438 -32.50 1.42 4.85
C ILE A 438 -31.40 2.46 5.02
N ARG A 439 -30.82 2.57 6.22
CA ARG A 439 -29.69 3.50 6.48
C ARG A 439 -28.50 3.24 5.56
N GLY A 440 -28.29 2.00 5.14
CA GLY A 440 -27.27 1.65 4.12
C GLY A 440 -27.55 2.32 2.78
N ALA A 441 -28.79 2.23 2.28
CA ALA A 441 -29.20 2.88 1.04
C ALA A 441 -29.10 4.42 1.11
N VAL A 442 -29.39 5.03 2.26
CA VAL A 442 -29.18 6.47 2.48
C VAL A 442 -27.69 6.83 2.36
N SER A 443 -26.80 6.02 2.95
CA SER A 443 -25.35 6.25 2.86
C SER A 443 -24.83 6.13 1.43
N ILE A 444 -25.31 5.14 0.66
CA ILE A 444 -24.98 4.97 -0.76
C ILE A 444 -25.42 6.18 -1.60
N ALA A 445 -26.58 6.79 -1.29
CA ALA A 445 -27.03 8.00 -1.97
C ALA A 445 -26.17 9.22 -1.59
N ARG A 446 -25.93 9.44 -0.30
CA ARG A 446 -25.14 10.59 0.21
C ARG A 446 -23.69 10.56 -0.24
N ARG A 447 -23.10 9.38 -0.40
CA ARG A 447 -21.72 9.20 -0.87
C ARG A 447 -21.50 9.73 -2.28
N VAL A 448 -22.52 9.72 -3.13
CA VAL A 448 -22.43 10.32 -4.47
C VAL A 448 -22.54 11.85 -4.40
N GLN A 449 -23.34 12.38 -3.47
CA GLN A 449 -23.45 13.82 -3.26
C GLN A 449 -22.13 14.41 -2.78
N ASP A 450 -21.51 13.79 -1.78
CA ASP A 450 -20.17 14.14 -1.30
C ASP A 450 -19.45 12.90 -0.72
N PRO A 451 -18.51 12.30 -1.48
CA PRO A 451 -17.77 11.12 -1.05
C PRO A 451 -17.02 11.33 0.26
N LEU A 452 -16.42 12.51 0.46
CA LEU A 452 -15.64 12.83 1.64
C LEU A 452 -16.55 12.92 2.88
N ALA A 453 -17.59 13.74 2.81
CA ALA A 453 -18.45 14.02 3.96
C ALA A 453 -19.20 12.78 4.48
N GLU A 454 -19.51 11.83 3.60
CA GLU A 454 -20.17 10.58 3.99
C GLU A 454 -19.16 9.50 4.40
N SER A 455 -18.00 9.38 3.74
CA SER A 455 -17.03 8.32 4.05
C SER A 455 -16.34 8.51 5.41
N VAL A 456 -16.11 9.76 5.84
CA VAL A 456 -15.52 10.06 7.16
C VAL A 456 -16.42 9.69 8.35
N LYS A 457 -17.70 9.37 8.11
CA LYS A 457 -18.60 8.84 9.15
C LYS A 457 -18.33 7.37 9.49
N ILE A 458 -17.51 6.70 8.68
CA ILE A 458 -17.15 5.30 8.82
C ILE A 458 -15.73 5.23 9.34
N ASP A 459 -15.46 4.28 10.25
CA ASP A 459 -14.09 3.96 10.66
C ASP A 459 -13.26 3.63 9.41
N PRO A 460 -12.17 4.37 9.12
CA PRO A 460 -11.41 4.23 7.88
C PRO A 460 -10.96 2.80 7.57
N LYS A 461 -10.65 1.98 8.60
CA LYS A 461 -10.25 0.58 8.43
C LYS A 461 -11.38 -0.34 7.95
N SER A 462 -12.63 0.12 8.10
CA SER A 462 -13.84 -0.59 7.66
C SER A 462 -14.21 -0.24 6.22
N ILE A 463 -13.56 0.76 5.63
CA ILE A 463 -13.64 1.06 4.21
C ILE A 463 -12.72 0.05 3.52
N GLY A 464 -13.27 -0.71 2.57
CA GLY A 464 -12.50 -1.71 1.83
C GLY A 464 -11.48 -1.04 0.91
N VAL A 465 -10.23 -0.93 1.38
CA VAL A 465 -9.15 -0.18 0.71
C VAL A 465 -8.12 -1.08 0.05
N GLY A 466 -8.18 -2.40 0.30
CA GLY A 466 -7.36 -3.37 -0.42
C GLY A 466 -7.50 -4.81 0.08
N GLN A 467 -6.82 -5.72 -0.61
CA GLN A 467 -6.75 -7.13 -0.23
C GLN A 467 -5.88 -7.30 1.02
N TYR A 468 -6.18 -8.30 1.86
CA TYR A 468 -5.43 -8.59 3.10
C TYR A 468 -5.42 -7.47 4.16
N GLN A 469 -6.30 -6.46 4.06
CA GLN A 469 -6.38 -5.36 5.02
C GLN A 469 -6.60 -5.81 6.48
N HIS A 470 -7.19 -7.00 6.70
CA HIS A 470 -7.41 -7.59 8.02
C HIS A 470 -6.25 -8.47 8.50
N ASP A 471 -5.27 -8.72 7.63
CA ASP A 471 -4.12 -9.59 7.88
C ASP A 471 -2.85 -8.80 8.22
N VAL A 472 -2.80 -7.50 7.88
CA VAL A 472 -1.71 -6.58 8.25
C VAL A 472 -1.82 -6.08 9.70
N ASN A 473 -0.77 -5.44 10.20
CA ASN A 473 -0.77 -4.74 11.49
C ASN A 473 -1.91 -3.70 11.59
N GLN A 474 -2.95 -4.03 12.36
CA GLN A 474 -4.15 -3.22 12.49
C GLN A 474 -3.92 -1.86 13.17
N LYS A 475 -2.91 -1.75 14.05
CA LYS A 475 -2.60 -0.48 14.70
C LYS A 475 -1.98 0.49 13.70
N GLN A 476 -0.96 0.03 12.98
CA GLN A 476 -0.30 0.82 11.95
C GLN A 476 -1.28 1.19 10.84
N LEU A 477 -2.14 0.25 10.42
CA LEU A 477 -3.20 0.52 9.46
C LEU A 477 -4.13 1.65 9.92
N SER A 478 -4.67 1.59 11.13
CA SER A 478 -5.54 2.65 11.65
C SER A 478 -4.83 4.00 11.69
N GLU A 479 -3.60 4.05 12.23
CA GLU A 479 -2.80 5.29 12.28
C GLU A 479 -2.60 5.89 10.88
N THR A 480 -2.20 5.09 9.88
CA THR A 480 -1.99 5.60 8.52
C THR A 480 -3.29 6.03 7.84
N LEU A 481 -4.39 5.29 7.99
CA LEU A 481 -5.66 5.67 7.36
C LEU A 481 -6.24 6.94 8.00
N ASP A 482 -6.12 7.10 9.32
CA ASP A 482 -6.55 8.32 10.02
C ASP A 482 -5.74 9.55 9.54
N GLN A 483 -4.42 9.39 9.36
CA GLN A 483 -3.57 10.43 8.78
C GLN A 483 -3.98 10.81 7.35
N VAL A 484 -4.38 9.83 6.52
CA VAL A 484 -4.87 10.09 5.17
C VAL A 484 -6.17 10.87 5.21
N VAL A 485 -7.11 10.51 6.09
CA VAL A 485 -8.36 11.25 6.27
C VAL A 485 -8.08 12.69 6.70
N GLU A 486 -7.21 12.88 7.69
CA GLU A 486 -6.78 14.21 8.13
C GLU A 486 -6.20 15.02 6.96
N THR A 487 -5.26 14.46 6.19
CA THR A 487 -4.66 15.15 5.05
C THR A 487 -5.72 15.54 4.01
N VAL A 488 -6.64 14.63 3.64
CA VAL A 488 -7.67 14.94 2.64
C VAL A 488 -8.65 16.01 3.14
N VAL A 489 -9.13 15.88 4.39
CA VAL A 489 -10.08 16.83 4.99
C VAL A 489 -9.48 18.25 5.05
N ASN A 490 -8.22 18.37 5.46
CA ASN A 490 -7.54 19.67 5.54
C ASN A 490 -7.12 20.20 4.16
N HIS A 491 -6.84 19.33 3.19
CA HIS A 491 -6.58 19.73 1.81
C HIS A 491 -7.82 20.35 1.16
N VAL A 492 -8.98 19.68 1.29
CA VAL A 492 -10.27 20.16 0.76
C VAL A 492 -10.79 21.36 1.54
N GLY A 493 -10.67 21.32 2.88
CA GLY A 493 -11.25 22.29 3.80
C GLY A 493 -12.73 22.01 4.08
N VAL A 494 -13.24 22.50 5.20
CA VAL A 494 -14.56 22.13 5.72
C VAL A 494 -15.46 23.35 5.88
N GLU A 495 -16.69 23.30 5.36
CA GLU A 495 -17.69 24.35 5.58
C GLU A 495 -18.24 24.28 7.01
N LEU A 496 -17.88 25.28 7.83
CA LEU A 496 -18.10 25.27 9.27
C LEU A 496 -19.58 25.17 9.65
N ASN A 497 -20.46 25.82 8.88
CA ASN A 497 -21.87 25.90 9.24
C ASN A 497 -22.65 24.62 8.93
N THR A 498 -22.21 23.82 7.93
CA THR A 498 -22.93 22.61 7.50
C THR A 498 -22.23 21.30 7.89
N ALA A 499 -20.94 21.35 8.27
CA ALA A 499 -20.15 20.17 8.57
C ALA A 499 -20.70 19.31 9.71
N SER A 500 -20.61 17.98 9.60
CA SER A 500 -20.93 17.05 10.69
C SER A 500 -19.84 17.05 11.78
N PRO A 501 -20.13 16.57 13.00
CA PRO A 501 -19.07 16.34 13.99
C PRO A 501 -17.97 15.41 13.47
N ALA A 502 -18.32 14.41 12.66
CA ALA A 502 -17.39 13.41 12.13
C ALA A 502 -16.31 14.04 11.23
N ILE A 503 -16.68 14.93 10.30
CA ILE A 503 -15.68 15.59 9.45
C ILE A 503 -14.87 16.64 10.23
N LEU A 504 -15.48 17.31 11.21
CA LEU A 504 -14.80 18.32 12.03
C LEU A 504 -13.70 17.71 12.90
N GLU A 505 -13.84 16.48 13.37
CA GLU A 505 -12.83 15.77 14.17
C GLU A 505 -11.51 15.56 13.41
N HIS A 506 -11.55 15.52 12.07
CA HIS A 506 -10.37 15.34 11.23
C HIS A 506 -9.73 16.67 10.78
N VAL A 507 -10.26 17.82 11.23
CA VAL A 507 -9.64 19.12 10.99
C VAL A 507 -8.49 19.32 11.95
N ALA A 508 -7.35 19.78 11.43
CA ALA A 508 -6.14 20.03 12.20
C ALA A 508 -6.42 20.85 13.47
N GLY A 509 -6.04 20.32 14.63
CA GLY A 509 -6.25 20.98 15.93
C GLY A 509 -7.65 20.86 16.54
N ILE A 510 -8.58 20.13 15.91
CA ILE A 510 -9.91 19.84 16.46
C ILE A 510 -9.93 18.41 17.02
N SER A 511 -10.44 18.26 18.23
CA SER A 511 -10.72 16.93 18.82
C SER A 511 -12.20 16.58 18.73
N ALA A 512 -12.56 15.31 18.89
CA ALA A 512 -13.95 14.85 18.96
C ALA A 512 -14.84 15.69 19.90
N ALA A 513 -14.29 16.10 21.06
CA ALA A 513 -15.01 16.93 22.02
C ALA A 513 -15.24 18.36 21.50
N VAL A 514 -14.25 18.94 20.83
CA VAL A 514 -14.35 20.28 20.24
C VAL A 514 -15.29 20.27 19.04
N ALA A 515 -15.22 19.25 18.17
CA ALA A 515 -16.13 19.07 17.05
C ALA A 515 -17.60 19.08 17.50
N ASN A 516 -17.94 18.32 18.54
CA ASN A 516 -19.28 18.34 19.13
C ASN A 516 -19.66 19.71 19.71
N ASN A 517 -18.73 20.39 20.38
CA ASN A 517 -18.99 21.73 20.93
C ASN A 517 -19.23 22.78 19.85
N ILE A 518 -18.56 22.68 18.68
CA ILE A 518 -18.83 23.54 17.52
C ILE A 518 -20.28 23.35 17.05
N VAL A 519 -20.71 22.09 16.96
CA VAL A 519 -22.09 21.75 16.56
C VAL A 519 -23.12 22.25 17.57
N THR A 520 -22.83 22.10 18.87
CA THR A 520 -23.69 22.63 19.93
C THR A 520 -23.76 24.15 19.89
N TYR A 521 -22.61 24.82 19.72
CA TYR A 521 -22.56 26.27 19.63
C TYR A 521 -23.45 26.80 18.49
N ARG A 522 -23.40 26.20 17.29
CA ARG A 522 -24.27 26.64 16.18
C ARG A 522 -25.76 26.36 16.41
N LYS A 523 -26.10 25.30 17.14
CA LYS A 523 -27.49 25.00 17.52
C LYS A 523 -28.03 26.05 18.48
N ASP A 524 -27.21 26.48 19.43
CA ASP A 524 -27.61 27.40 20.49
C ASP A 524 -27.53 28.89 20.07
N ASN A 525 -26.58 29.25 19.21
CA ASN A 525 -26.26 30.65 18.86
C ASN A 525 -26.55 31.01 17.40
N GLY A 526 -26.92 30.04 16.56
CA GLY A 526 -27.06 30.21 15.11
C GLY A 526 -25.76 30.01 14.34
N ALA A 527 -25.77 30.31 13.03
CA ALA A 527 -24.63 30.14 12.15
C ALA A 527 -23.45 31.06 12.53
N PHE A 528 -22.23 30.60 12.31
CA PHE A 528 -21.01 31.39 12.45
C PHE A 528 -20.94 32.44 11.35
N ASN A 529 -20.69 33.70 11.73
CA ASN A 529 -20.56 34.82 10.78
C ASN A 529 -19.11 35.12 10.41
N ASN A 530 -18.17 34.74 11.27
CA ASN A 530 -16.74 34.91 11.07
C ASN A 530 -15.95 33.86 11.85
N ARG A 531 -14.70 33.62 11.45
CA ARG A 531 -13.83 32.65 12.14
C ARG A 531 -13.56 32.99 13.61
N LYS A 532 -13.49 34.27 13.99
CA LYS A 532 -13.18 34.68 15.38
C LYS A 532 -14.22 34.20 16.40
N GLU A 533 -15.45 33.92 15.96
CA GLU A 533 -16.48 33.32 16.81
C GLU A 533 -16.11 31.90 17.30
N LEU A 534 -15.19 31.19 16.63
CA LEU A 534 -14.67 29.90 17.09
C LEU A 534 -14.01 30.00 18.49
N LEU A 535 -13.44 31.15 18.85
CA LEU A 535 -12.86 31.37 20.19
C LEU A 535 -13.92 31.38 21.31
N LYS A 536 -15.21 31.50 20.96
CA LYS A 536 -16.32 31.40 21.91
C LYS A 536 -16.74 29.95 22.15
N VAL A 537 -16.23 29.00 21.36
CA VAL A 537 -16.56 27.57 21.50
C VAL A 537 -15.82 26.98 22.69
N LYS A 538 -16.56 26.23 23.52
CA LYS A 538 -16.01 25.58 24.71
C LYS A 538 -14.86 24.64 24.34
N ARG A 539 -13.74 24.76 25.08
CA ARG A 539 -12.48 24.00 24.88
C ARG A 539 -11.73 24.28 23.58
N LEU A 540 -12.13 25.29 22.80
CA LEU A 540 -11.37 25.78 21.65
C LEU A 540 -10.55 27.00 22.08
N GLY A 541 -9.29 26.76 22.45
CA GLY A 541 -8.35 27.83 22.86
C GLY A 541 -7.61 28.47 21.68
N PRO A 542 -6.81 29.54 21.92
CA PRO A 542 -6.07 30.24 20.88
C PRO A 542 -5.13 29.35 20.06
N ALA A 543 -4.46 28.38 20.69
CA ALA A 543 -3.58 27.44 19.99
C ALA A 543 -4.36 26.54 19.01
N ALA A 544 -5.48 25.97 19.46
CA ALA A 544 -6.35 25.16 18.61
C ALA A 544 -6.98 26.00 17.48
N PHE A 545 -7.35 27.25 17.76
CA PHE A 545 -7.82 28.19 16.76
C PHE A 545 -6.79 28.43 15.65
N THR A 546 -5.53 28.68 16.01
CA THR A 546 -4.45 28.82 15.03
C THR A 546 -4.29 27.58 14.17
N GLN A 547 -4.38 26.38 14.75
CA GLN A 547 -4.26 25.15 13.97
C GLN A 547 -5.43 24.92 13.00
N CYS A 548 -6.66 25.28 13.39
CA CYS A 548 -7.86 24.90 12.61
C CYS A 548 -8.41 26.00 11.70
N ALA A 549 -8.19 27.29 12.01
CA ALA A 549 -8.97 28.38 11.42
C ALA A 549 -8.85 28.47 9.89
N GLY A 550 -7.66 28.25 9.33
CA GLY A 550 -7.45 28.30 7.88
C GLY A 550 -8.07 27.13 7.11
N PHE A 551 -8.44 26.03 7.79
CA PHE A 551 -9.08 24.86 7.19
C PHE A 551 -10.60 24.91 7.24
N LEU A 552 -11.16 25.81 8.06
CA LEU A 552 -12.59 26.02 8.21
C LEU A 552 -13.05 27.17 7.32
N ARG A 553 -14.06 26.94 6.49
CA ARG A 553 -14.63 27.92 5.56
C ARG A 553 -16.01 28.36 6.01
N ILE A 554 -16.36 29.60 5.68
CA ILE A 554 -17.69 30.17 5.91
C ILE A 554 -18.12 30.86 4.61
N LYS A 555 -18.99 30.21 3.82
CA LYS A 555 -19.48 30.74 2.53
C LYS A 555 -20.07 32.15 2.61
N ASP A 556 -21.00 32.37 3.53
CA ASP A 556 -21.75 33.62 3.68
C ASP A 556 -21.19 34.49 4.82
N SER A 557 -19.87 34.61 4.93
CA SER A 557 -19.21 35.39 5.99
C SER A 557 -19.29 36.91 5.73
N GLN A 558 -19.20 37.68 6.81
CA GLN A 558 -18.95 39.12 6.74
C GLN A 558 -17.59 39.46 6.10
N ASN A 559 -16.58 38.59 6.28
CA ASN A 559 -15.28 38.73 5.66
C ASN A 559 -15.13 37.72 4.51
N PRO A 560 -15.01 38.16 3.25
CA PRO A 560 -14.84 37.25 2.10
C PRO A 560 -13.63 36.32 2.21
N LEU A 561 -12.60 36.71 2.97
CA LEU A 561 -11.41 35.87 3.22
C LEU A 561 -11.75 34.61 4.04
N ASP A 562 -12.83 34.60 4.81
CA ASP A 562 -13.26 33.41 5.58
C ASP A 562 -13.77 32.28 4.67
N ASN A 563 -14.10 32.56 3.40
CA ASN A 563 -14.39 31.56 2.38
C ASN A 563 -13.15 31.14 1.57
N THR A 564 -11.95 31.55 1.99
CA THR A 564 -10.68 31.20 1.34
C THR A 564 -9.80 30.39 2.29
N PRO A 565 -8.79 29.64 1.78
CA PRO A 565 -7.80 29.01 2.64
C PRO A 565 -6.79 29.98 3.25
N VAL A 566 -6.92 31.30 3.07
CA VAL A 566 -6.04 32.29 3.71
C VAL A 566 -6.22 32.21 5.22
N HIS A 567 -5.14 32.05 5.96
CA HIS A 567 -5.19 31.98 7.42
C HIS A 567 -5.44 33.37 8.04
N PRO A 568 -6.18 33.48 9.17
CA PRO A 568 -6.40 34.76 9.87
C PRO A 568 -5.15 35.55 10.23
N GLU A 569 -3.99 34.89 10.38
CA GLU A 569 -2.70 35.56 10.64
C GLU A 569 -2.19 36.37 9.44
N SER A 570 -2.68 36.07 8.24
CA SER A 570 -2.27 36.71 6.99
C SER A 570 -3.35 37.64 6.42
N TYR A 571 -4.38 37.98 7.19
CA TYR A 571 -5.47 38.85 6.74
C TYR A 571 -4.98 40.26 6.42
N ASP A 572 -4.15 40.84 7.28
CA ASP A 572 -3.59 42.17 7.06
C ASP A 572 -2.76 42.23 5.76
N LEU A 573 -2.02 41.15 5.47
CA LEU A 573 -1.25 40.99 4.24
C LEU A 573 -2.17 40.88 3.01
N ALA A 574 -3.18 40.01 3.08
CA ALA A 574 -4.15 39.83 1.99
C ALA A 574 -4.93 41.12 1.70
N GLU A 575 -5.37 41.84 2.73
CA GLU A 575 -6.02 43.14 2.60
C GLU A 575 -5.13 44.18 1.92
N THR A 576 -3.83 44.19 2.25
CA THR A 576 -2.86 45.11 1.63
C THR A 576 -2.66 44.77 0.16
N ILE A 577 -2.56 43.49 -0.19
CA ILE A 577 -2.49 43.04 -1.60
C ILE A 577 -3.73 43.50 -2.38
N ILE A 578 -4.93 43.31 -1.82
CA ILE A 578 -6.19 43.71 -2.45
C ILE A 578 -6.25 45.24 -2.66
N LYS A 579 -5.81 46.02 -1.66
CA LYS A 579 -5.72 47.48 -1.74
C LYS A 579 -4.73 47.94 -2.82
N ASN A 580 -3.57 47.30 -2.94
CA ASN A 580 -2.57 47.63 -3.97
C ASN A 580 -3.10 47.38 -5.39
N LEU A 581 -4.04 46.44 -5.56
CA LEU A 581 -4.72 46.19 -6.85
C LEU A 581 -5.86 47.19 -7.14
N GLY A 582 -6.16 48.07 -6.17
CA GLY A 582 -7.18 49.11 -6.27
C GLY A 582 -8.59 48.63 -5.96
N PHE A 583 -8.73 47.59 -5.14
CA PHE A 583 -10.03 47.05 -4.72
C PHE A 583 -10.18 47.09 -3.19
N THR A 584 -11.42 46.96 -2.73
CA THR A 584 -11.77 46.76 -1.32
C THR A 584 -12.35 45.38 -1.08
N LEU A 585 -12.31 44.87 0.16
CA LEU A 585 -12.87 43.56 0.51
C LEU A 585 -14.34 43.41 0.10
N VAL A 586 -15.15 44.46 0.27
CA VAL A 586 -16.59 44.44 -0.03
C VAL A 586 -16.85 44.29 -1.53
N GLU A 587 -15.96 44.82 -2.37
CA GLU A 587 -16.08 44.77 -3.83
C GLU A 587 -15.79 43.38 -4.41
N LEU A 588 -15.16 42.49 -3.64
CA LEU A 588 -14.96 41.09 -4.03
C LEU A 588 -16.28 40.28 -4.03
N ASN A 589 -17.34 40.79 -3.41
CA ASN A 589 -18.67 40.16 -3.46
C ASN A 589 -19.47 40.56 -4.72
N ASP A 590 -19.01 41.56 -5.48
CA ASP A 590 -19.65 42.02 -6.71
C ASP A 590 -19.11 41.26 -7.93
N LYS A 591 -19.99 40.52 -8.62
CA LYS A 591 -19.63 39.68 -9.78
C LYS A 591 -18.96 40.48 -10.91
N ALA A 592 -19.30 41.75 -11.11
CA ALA A 592 -18.72 42.56 -12.18
C ALA A 592 -17.28 42.97 -11.85
N LYS A 593 -17.04 43.41 -10.61
CA LYS A 593 -15.71 43.83 -10.14
C LYS A 593 -14.76 42.66 -9.90
N LEU A 594 -15.31 41.48 -9.60
CA LEU A 594 -14.55 40.24 -9.44
C LEU A 594 -13.85 39.82 -10.75
N ALA A 595 -14.48 40.03 -11.91
CA ALA A 595 -13.85 39.78 -13.21
C ALA A 595 -12.66 40.72 -13.49
N ASP A 596 -12.82 42.01 -13.19
CA ASP A 596 -11.74 43.00 -13.29
C ASP A 596 -10.60 42.71 -12.30
N PHE A 597 -10.96 42.28 -11.09
CA PHE A 597 -10.01 41.85 -10.06
C PHE A 597 -9.18 40.65 -10.55
N HIS A 598 -9.80 39.60 -11.08
CA HIS A 598 -9.07 38.44 -11.61
C HIS A 598 -8.15 38.79 -12.78
N THR A 599 -8.56 39.72 -13.65
CA THR A 599 -7.74 40.17 -14.77
C THR A 599 -6.47 40.87 -14.27
N LYS A 600 -6.61 41.75 -13.27
CA LYS A 600 -5.47 42.41 -12.63
C LYS A 600 -4.60 41.45 -11.83
N LEU A 601 -5.22 40.52 -11.09
CA LEU A 601 -4.55 39.51 -10.28
C LEU A 601 -3.65 38.60 -11.13
N ALA A 602 -4.10 38.23 -12.33
CA ALA A 602 -3.32 37.40 -13.26
C ALA A 602 -2.04 38.07 -13.79
N LEU A 603 -1.93 39.40 -13.69
CA LEU A 603 -0.75 40.18 -14.10
C LEU A 603 0.25 40.38 -12.94
N VAL A 604 -0.11 39.99 -11.72
CA VAL A 604 0.71 40.17 -10.53
C VAL A 604 1.75 39.08 -10.44
N ASN A 605 3.01 39.47 -10.24
CA ASN A 605 4.09 38.57 -9.91
C ASN A 605 4.21 38.43 -8.38
N ALA A 606 4.25 37.18 -7.88
CA ALA A 606 4.27 36.89 -6.45
C ALA A 606 5.60 37.32 -5.79
N GLU A 607 6.72 37.17 -6.49
CA GLU A 607 8.05 37.55 -6.00
C GLU A 607 8.21 39.06 -5.81
N ASP A 608 7.61 39.86 -6.69
CA ASP A 608 7.66 41.33 -6.61
C ASP A 608 6.82 41.83 -5.43
N VAL A 609 5.59 41.33 -5.28
CA VAL A 609 4.71 41.66 -4.16
C VAL A 609 5.32 41.23 -2.82
N ALA A 610 5.96 40.06 -2.77
CA ALA A 610 6.65 39.58 -1.58
C ALA A 610 7.79 40.52 -1.15
N LYS A 611 8.57 41.05 -2.11
CA LYS A 611 9.62 42.03 -1.82
C LYS A 611 9.07 43.38 -1.37
N GLU A 612 7.99 43.85 -2.00
CA GLU A 612 7.37 45.14 -1.65
C GLU A 612 6.75 45.12 -0.24
N LEU A 613 6.21 43.97 0.18
CA LEU A 613 5.49 43.82 1.44
C LEU A 613 6.30 43.14 2.56
N ASP A 614 7.59 42.86 2.33
CA ASP A 614 8.48 42.12 3.26
C ASP A 614 7.83 40.80 3.75
N ALA A 615 7.24 40.06 2.81
CA ALA A 615 6.48 38.85 3.08
C ALA A 615 7.12 37.60 2.45
N GLY A 616 6.76 36.43 2.96
CA GLY A 616 7.19 35.16 2.38
C GLY A 616 6.62 34.94 0.97
N VAL A 617 7.49 34.60 0.01
CA VAL A 617 7.07 34.29 -1.38
C VAL A 617 6.02 33.18 -1.44
N PRO A 618 6.18 32.03 -0.74
CA PRO A 618 5.16 30.97 -0.76
C PRO A 618 3.80 31.43 -0.24
N THR A 619 3.76 32.18 0.87
CA THR A 619 2.52 32.73 1.45
C THR A 619 1.84 33.70 0.50
N VAL A 620 2.59 34.61 -0.12
CA VAL A 620 2.01 35.55 -1.10
C VAL A 620 1.45 34.79 -2.29
N ARG A 621 2.17 33.79 -2.82
CA ARG A 621 1.69 32.94 -3.93
C ARG A 621 0.39 32.22 -3.57
N ASP A 622 0.32 31.61 -2.39
CA ASP A 622 -0.88 30.90 -1.92
C ASP A 622 -2.07 31.87 -1.70
N ILE A 623 -1.83 33.08 -1.21
CA ILE A 623 -2.86 34.12 -1.08
C ILE A 623 -3.39 34.52 -2.46
N LEU A 624 -2.50 34.76 -3.43
CA LEU A 624 -2.91 35.12 -4.79
C LEU A 624 -3.75 34.00 -5.44
N GLU A 625 -3.35 32.73 -5.28
CA GLU A 625 -4.14 31.59 -5.77
C GLU A 625 -5.51 31.49 -5.07
N ALA A 626 -5.53 31.69 -3.74
CA ALA A 626 -6.76 31.67 -2.95
C ALA A 626 -7.74 32.78 -3.36
N LEU A 627 -7.23 33.98 -3.65
CA LEU A 627 -8.02 35.11 -4.14
C LEU A 627 -8.49 34.91 -5.59
N ALA A 628 -7.78 34.12 -6.39
CA ALA A 628 -8.17 33.82 -7.77
C ALA A 628 -9.41 32.93 -7.85
N LYS A 629 -9.64 32.06 -6.86
CA LYS A 629 -10.84 31.20 -6.80
C LYS A 629 -11.29 31.01 -5.33
N PRO A 630 -12.02 31.99 -4.75
CA PRO A 630 -12.56 31.85 -3.40
C PRO A 630 -13.50 30.64 -3.29
N GLY A 631 -13.38 29.87 -2.21
CA GLY A 631 -14.20 28.68 -1.98
C GLY A 631 -13.91 27.48 -2.88
N ARG A 632 -12.85 27.51 -3.71
CA ARG A 632 -12.46 26.41 -4.60
C ARG A 632 -12.36 25.09 -3.84
N ASP A 633 -13.01 24.06 -4.36
CA ASP A 633 -12.78 22.68 -3.95
C ASP A 633 -11.72 22.06 -4.87
N PRO A 634 -10.58 21.55 -4.35
CA PRO A 634 -9.54 20.94 -5.19
C PRO A 634 -10.02 19.70 -5.97
N ARG A 635 -11.15 19.10 -5.56
CA ARG A 635 -11.74 17.94 -6.26
C ARG A 635 -12.44 18.32 -7.57
N GLU A 636 -12.80 19.58 -7.78
CA GLU A 636 -13.47 20.02 -9.02
C GLU A 636 -12.56 19.96 -10.24
N ASP A 637 -11.24 19.92 -10.06
CA ASP A 637 -10.27 19.79 -11.16
C ASP A 637 -10.12 18.34 -11.66
N LEU A 638 -10.70 17.36 -10.95
CA LEU A 638 -10.63 15.94 -11.30
C LEU A 638 -11.78 15.53 -12.24
N PRO A 639 -11.60 14.46 -13.04
CA PRO A 639 -12.66 13.97 -13.93
C PRO A 639 -13.92 13.60 -13.16
N ALA A 640 -15.08 14.12 -13.59
CA ALA A 640 -16.35 13.80 -12.97
C ALA A 640 -16.67 12.30 -13.06
N PRO A 641 -17.29 11.69 -12.03
CA PRO A 641 -17.68 10.29 -12.06
C PRO A 641 -18.58 9.96 -13.26
N MET A 642 -18.35 8.81 -13.88
CA MET A 642 -19.09 8.39 -15.07
C MET A 642 -20.52 7.98 -14.70
N THR A 643 -21.50 8.74 -15.18
CA THR A 643 -22.91 8.34 -15.13
C THR A 643 -23.27 7.57 -16.40
N ARG A 644 -24.16 6.57 -16.27
CA ARG A 644 -24.56 5.65 -17.33
C ARG A 644 -26.07 5.72 -17.56
N LYS A 645 -26.49 5.30 -18.76
CA LYS A 645 -27.90 5.08 -19.16
C LYS A 645 -28.16 3.65 -19.65
N HIS A 646 -27.16 3.01 -20.25
CA HIS A 646 -27.27 1.66 -20.82
C HIS A 646 -26.14 0.76 -20.29
N ILE A 647 -26.45 -0.50 -20.00
CA ILE A 647 -25.47 -1.55 -19.65
C ILE A 647 -24.96 -2.26 -20.92
N MET A 648 -23.69 -2.68 -20.93
CA MET A 648 -23.15 -3.52 -22.00
C MET A 648 -23.56 -4.98 -21.78
N SER A 649 -23.95 -5.70 -22.83
CA SER A 649 -24.33 -7.11 -22.72
C SER A 649 -23.11 -8.02 -22.87
N LEU A 650 -23.14 -9.20 -22.24
CA LEU A 650 -22.05 -10.18 -22.31
C LEU A 650 -21.82 -10.72 -23.73
N GLU A 651 -22.81 -10.58 -24.62
CA GLU A 651 -22.76 -10.97 -26.03
C GLU A 651 -21.90 -10.01 -26.87
N ASP A 652 -21.70 -8.77 -26.39
CA ASP A 652 -20.88 -7.73 -27.03
C ASP A 652 -19.38 -7.87 -26.68
N VAL A 653 -19.05 -8.78 -25.76
CA VAL A 653 -17.71 -8.95 -25.18
C VAL A 653 -16.90 -9.93 -26.03
N LYS A 654 -16.19 -9.41 -27.03
CA LYS A 654 -15.24 -10.18 -27.84
C LYS A 654 -13.82 -9.73 -27.54
N VAL A 655 -12.87 -10.65 -27.69
CA VAL A 655 -11.44 -10.30 -27.66
C VAL A 655 -11.19 -9.29 -28.78
N GLY A 656 -10.60 -8.15 -28.43
CA GLY A 656 -10.41 -7.02 -29.34
C GLY A 656 -11.39 -5.87 -29.20
N THR A 657 -12.47 -6.03 -28.42
CA THR A 657 -13.40 -4.92 -28.13
C THR A 657 -12.75 -3.93 -27.17
N VAL A 658 -12.87 -2.63 -27.49
CA VAL A 658 -12.48 -1.53 -26.60
C VAL A 658 -13.65 -1.24 -25.66
N VAL A 659 -13.38 -1.29 -24.36
CA VAL A 659 -14.35 -1.02 -23.31
C VAL A 659 -13.91 0.16 -22.47
N LYS A 660 -14.89 0.95 -22.04
CA LYS A 660 -14.68 2.04 -21.10
C LYS A 660 -15.14 1.60 -19.72
N GLY A 661 -14.27 1.72 -18.72
CA GLY A 661 -14.54 1.24 -17.38
C GLY A 661 -13.95 2.13 -16.30
N THR A 662 -14.42 1.92 -15.07
CA THR A 662 -13.97 2.62 -13.88
C THR A 662 -13.05 1.70 -13.09
N VAL A 663 -11.90 2.19 -12.66
CA VAL A 663 -10.98 1.46 -11.79
C VAL A 663 -11.63 1.26 -10.42
N HIS A 664 -11.88 0.01 -10.04
CA HIS A 664 -12.49 -0.36 -8.77
C HIS A 664 -11.45 -0.48 -7.65
N ASN A 665 -10.29 -1.06 -7.95
CA ASN A 665 -9.22 -1.25 -6.98
C ASN A 665 -7.86 -1.34 -7.68
N VAL A 666 -6.80 -0.88 -7.01
CA VAL A 666 -5.41 -0.93 -7.49
C VAL A 666 -4.58 -1.76 -6.53
N VAL A 667 -3.79 -2.68 -7.09
CA VAL A 667 -2.92 -3.63 -6.37
C VAL A 667 -1.52 -3.63 -7.01
N ASP A 668 -0.50 -4.12 -6.30
CA ASP A 668 0.91 -4.09 -6.77
C ASP A 668 1.14 -4.75 -8.15
N PHE A 669 0.29 -5.70 -8.53
CA PHE A 669 0.41 -6.45 -9.78
C PHE A 669 -0.54 -5.96 -10.88
N GLY A 670 -1.43 -4.99 -10.63
CA GLY A 670 -2.39 -4.50 -11.61
C GLY A 670 -3.55 -3.69 -11.04
N ALA A 671 -4.58 -3.48 -11.85
CA ALA A 671 -5.81 -2.80 -11.45
C ALA A 671 -7.03 -3.64 -11.84
N PHE A 672 -8.06 -3.61 -11.00
CA PHE A 672 -9.37 -4.20 -11.28
C PHE A 672 -10.30 -3.12 -11.82
N VAL A 673 -10.89 -3.37 -12.98
CA VAL A 673 -11.67 -2.37 -13.72
C VAL A 673 -13.08 -2.90 -13.93
N ASP A 674 -14.08 -2.13 -13.53
CA ASP A 674 -15.48 -2.39 -13.83
C ASP A 674 -15.87 -1.67 -15.13
N PHE A 675 -16.27 -2.45 -16.13
CA PHE A 675 -16.75 -1.97 -17.43
C PHE A 675 -18.18 -2.42 -17.72
N GLY A 676 -18.98 -2.68 -16.68
CA GLY A 676 -20.41 -2.99 -16.79
C GLY A 676 -20.72 -4.47 -17.01
N LEU A 677 -19.82 -5.37 -16.57
CA LEU A 677 -20.07 -6.82 -16.54
C LEU A 677 -20.09 -7.32 -15.10
N LYS A 678 -20.69 -8.51 -14.89
CA LYS A 678 -20.72 -9.20 -13.59
C LYS A 678 -19.34 -9.47 -12.97
N VAL A 679 -18.27 -9.41 -13.76
CA VAL A 679 -16.91 -9.73 -13.35
C VAL A 679 -15.98 -8.58 -13.72
N ASN A 680 -15.19 -8.10 -12.75
CA ASN A 680 -14.16 -7.08 -12.98
C ASN A 680 -13.05 -7.62 -13.89
N GLY A 681 -12.57 -6.78 -14.80
CA GLY A 681 -11.42 -7.08 -15.63
C GLY A 681 -10.12 -6.82 -14.87
N LEU A 682 -9.15 -7.71 -15.04
CA LEU A 682 -7.80 -7.53 -14.53
C LEU A 682 -6.94 -6.86 -15.60
N LEU A 683 -6.50 -5.63 -15.32
CA LEU A 683 -5.49 -4.93 -16.07
C LEU A 683 -4.13 -5.17 -15.38
N HIS A 684 -3.31 -6.09 -15.92
CA HIS A 684 -2.03 -6.44 -15.32
C HIS A 684 -1.00 -5.31 -15.51
N ARG A 685 -0.07 -5.10 -14.56
CA ARG A 685 0.91 -3.98 -14.60
C ARG A 685 1.70 -3.89 -15.92
N SER A 686 2.00 -5.01 -16.56
CA SER A 686 2.74 -5.06 -17.83
C SER A 686 1.99 -4.41 -19.00
N GLU A 687 0.67 -4.27 -18.88
CA GLU A 687 -0.22 -3.82 -19.93
C GLU A 687 -0.51 -2.31 -19.86
N PHE A 688 -0.02 -1.59 -18.85
CA PHE A 688 -0.21 -0.14 -18.73
C PHE A 688 0.97 0.62 -18.08
N CYS A 689 1.73 -0.02 -17.19
CA CYS A 689 2.91 0.57 -16.55
C CYS A 689 4.20 0.29 -17.34
N ARG A 690 5.18 1.19 -17.21
CA ARG A 690 6.58 0.88 -17.55
C ARG A 690 7.21 0.03 -16.46
N ARG A 691 8.36 -0.60 -16.75
CA ARG A 691 9.05 -1.51 -15.81
C ARG A 691 9.39 -0.90 -14.44
N ASN A 692 9.49 0.43 -14.34
CA ASN A 692 9.90 1.15 -13.13
C ASN A 692 8.76 1.92 -12.45
N GLU A 693 7.52 1.80 -12.94
CA GLU A 693 6.37 2.53 -12.41
C GLU A 693 5.49 1.61 -11.55
N HIS A 694 4.99 2.11 -10.43
CA HIS A 694 4.01 1.39 -9.63
C HIS A 694 2.61 1.55 -10.25
N PRO A 695 1.73 0.53 -10.21
CA PRO A 695 0.34 0.66 -10.64
C PRO A 695 -0.40 1.88 -10.06
N SER A 696 -0.20 2.14 -8.77
CA SER A 696 -0.82 3.27 -8.04
C SER A 696 -0.34 4.64 -8.48
N ASP A 697 0.79 4.75 -9.18
CA ASP A 697 1.29 6.02 -9.73
C ASP A 697 0.62 6.37 -11.06
N VAL A 698 0.09 5.36 -11.75
CA VAL A 698 -0.47 5.49 -13.12
C VAL A 698 -2.01 5.52 -13.09
N LEU A 699 -2.62 4.73 -12.21
CA LEU A 699 -4.07 4.62 -12.09
C LEU A 699 -4.50 4.77 -10.62
N ALA A 700 -5.59 5.50 -10.42
CA ALA A 700 -6.25 5.70 -9.15
C ALA A 700 -7.63 5.02 -9.11
N VAL A 701 -8.09 4.71 -7.89
CA VAL A 701 -9.44 4.19 -7.65
C VAL A 701 -10.46 5.27 -8.06
N GLY A 702 -11.37 4.92 -8.96
CA GLY A 702 -12.35 5.84 -9.55
C GLY A 702 -11.96 6.38 -10.93
N ASP A 703 -10.73 6.14 -11.41
CA ASP A 703 -10.31 6.60 -12.73
C ASP A 703 -11.13 5.93 -13.83
N ILE A 704 -11.49 6.72 -14.83
CA ILE A 704 -12.19 6.24 -16.02
C ILE A 704 -11.15 5.95 -17.10
N ILE A 705 -11.05 4.69 -17.49
CA ILE A 705 -10.06 4.23 -18.48
C ILE A 705 -10.74 3.57 -19.68
N GLU A 706 -10.04 3.59 -20.81
CA GLU A 706 -10.36 2.80 -21.99
C GLU A 706 -9.32 1.70 -22.16
N ALA A 707 -9.78 0.46 -22.25
CA ALA A 707 -8.91 -0.71 -22.37
C ALA A 707 -9.49 -1.74 -23.35
N GLU A 708 -8.61 -2.49 -24.00
CA GLU A 708 -9.00 -3.57 -24.89
C GLU A 708 -9.03 -4.91 -24.15
N ILE A 709 -10.03 -5.74 -24.45
CA ILE A 709 -10.10 -7.12 -23.93
C ILE A 709 -9.11 -8.00 -24.68
N ILE A 710 -8.11 -8.53 -23.97
CA ILE A 710 -7.05 -9.40 -24.52
C ILE A 710 -7.32 -10.88 -24.29
N SER A 711 -8.00 -11.24 -23.20
CA SER A 711 -8.30 -12.63 -22.87
C SER A 711 -9.61 -12.74 -22.11
N VAL A 712 -10.34 -13.82 -22.36
CA VAL A 712 -11.55 -14.20 -21.63
C VAL A 712 -11.40 -15.65 -21.21
N GLU A 713 -11.40 -15.92 -19.91
CA GLU A 713 -11.31 -17.25 -19.33
C GLU A 713 -12.62 -17.58 -18.59
N PRO A 714 -13.61 -18.19 -19.27
CA PRO A 714 -14.93 -18.46 -18.68
C PRO A 714 -14.87 -19.44 -17.50
N LYS A 715 -13.96 -20.42 -17.56
CA LYS A 715 -13.81 -21.44 -16.50
C LYS A 715 -13.34 -20.86 -15.17
N ARG A 716 -12.66 -19.71 -15.20
CA ARG A 716 -12.08 -19.05 -14.03
C ARG A 716 -12.74 -17.72 -13.71
N ASN A 717 -13.77 -17.32 -14.48
CA ASN A 717 -14.38 -15.98 -14.43
C ASN A 717 -13.32 -14.87 -14.40
N ARG A 718 -12.42 -14.85 -15.40
CA ARG A 718 -11.39 -13.81 -15.52
C ARG A 718 -11.42 -13.18 -16.91
N ILE A 719 -11.30 -11.87 -16.95
CA ILE A 719 -11.17 -11.09 -18.19
C ILE A 719 -9.87 -10.29 -18.09
N GLY A 720 -8.97 -10.47 -19.03
CA GLY A 720 -7.74 -9.69 -19.14
C GLY A 720 -7.97 -8.44 -19.98
N LEU A 721 -7.52 -7.29 -19.46
CA LEU A 721 -7.58 -6.00 -20.14
C LEU A 721 -6.16 -5.51 -20.48
N SER A 722 -6.03 -4.72 -21.56
CA SER A 722 -4.78 -4.05 -21.92
C SER A 722 -5.00 -2.64 -22.47
N MET A 723 -4.31 -1.65 -21.88
CA MET A 723 -4.22 -0.29 -22.43
C MET A 723 -3.13 -0.19 -23.51
N LYS A 724 -2.10 -1.02 -23.42
CA LYS A 724 -1.01 -1.05 -24.39
C LYS A 724 -1.46 -1.54 -25.76
N ALA A 725 -2.28 -2.59 -25.80
CA ALA A 725 -2.86 -3.09 -27.05
C ALA A 725 -3.63 -1.99 -27.81
N LEU A 726 -4.38 -1.16 -27.08
CA LEU A 726 -5.07 0.01 -27.61
C LEU A 726 -4.07 1.03 -28.21
N ARG A 727 -3.06 1.45 -27.44
CA ARG A 727 -2.04 2.41 -27.89
C ARG A 727 -1.25 1.91 -29.10
N ASP A 728 -0.97 0.60 -29.16
CA ASP A 728 -0.24 -0.01 -30.28
C ASP A 728 -1.10 -0.03 -31.55
N LYS A 729 -2.42 -0.27 -31.44
CA LYS A 729 -3.37 -0.14 -32.56
C LYS A 729 -3.53 1.31 -33.02
N GLU A 730 -3.64 2.27 -32.11
CA GLU A 730 -3.73 3.70 -32.46
C GLU A 730 -2.47 4.17 -33.21
N LYS A 731 -1.29 3.73 -32.78
CA LYS A 731 -0.03 4.01 -33.48
C LYS A 731 0.03 3.34 -34.85
N ALA A 732 -0.44 2.10 -34.97
CA ALA A 732 -0.52 1.41 -36.26
C ALA A 732 -1.51 2.11 -37.22
N ALA A 733 -2.66 2.56 -36.73
CA ALA A 733 -3.64 3.31 -37.50
C ALA A 733 -3.12 4.69 -37.93
N ALA A 734 -2.41 5.39 -37.03
CA ALA A 734 -1.77 6.67 -37.33
C ALA A 734 -0.64 6.54 -38.36
N ALA A 735 0.14 5.45 -38.32
CA ALA A 735 1.17 5.15 -39.32
C ALA A 735 0.59 4.87 -40.71
N VAL A 736 -0.57 4.21 -40.78
CA VAL A 736 -1.30 3.96 -42.03
C VAL A 736 -1.94 5.25 -42.58
N ALA A 737 -2.46 6.12 -41.71
CA ALA A 737 -3.05 7.41 -42.09
C ALA A 737 -2.00 8.46 -42.52
N ALA A 738 -0.77 8.38 -42.01
CA ALA A 738 0.33 9.28 -42.36
C ALA A 738 1.00 8.98 -43.70
N GLY A 739 0.52 7.97 -44.46
CA GLY A 739 1.01 7.68 -45.81
C GLY A 739 2.47 7.24 -45.87
N ASP A 740 3.00 6.61 -44.82
CA ASP A 740 4.37 6.11 -44.83
C ASP A 740 4.42 4.74 -45.52
N ASP A 741 4.61 4.78 -46.84
CA ASP A 741 4.73 3.64 -47.76
C ASP A 741 6.06 2.87 -47.58
N SER A 742 6.58 2.82 -46.34
CA SER A 742 7.80 2.12 -45.97
C SER A 742 7.54 0.79 -45.23
N ALA A 743 6.30 0.52 -44.81
CA ALA A 743 5.94 -0.73 -44.12
C ALA A 743 5.77 -1.95 -45.05
N GLN A 744 5.58 -1.76 -46.37
CA GLN A 744 5.40 -2.88 -47.31
C GLN A 744 6.71 -3.53 -47.81
N ARG A 745 7.88 -3.01 -47.46
CA ARG A 745 9.17 -3.61 -47.88
C ARG A 745 9.77 -4.65 -46.95
N ASN A 746 9.20 -4.89 -45.76
CA ASN A 746 9.80 -5.78 -44.76
C ASN A 746 9.05 -7.11 -44.51
N HIS A 747 7.99 -7.41 -45.28
CA HIS A 747 7.31 -8.71 -45.19
C HIS A 747 7.65 -9.70 -46.32
N ASN A 748 8.28 -9.27 -47.42
CA ASN A 748 8.71 -10.16 -48.51
C ASN A 748 10.18 -10.64 -48.40
N ARG A 749 10.76 -10.69 -47.19
CA ARG A 749 12.15 -11.15 -46.97
C ARG A 749 12.30 -12.28 -45.96
N ARG A 750 11.21 -12.93 -45.51
CA ARG A 750 11.30 -14.09 -44.60
C ARG A 750 10.79 -15.41 -45.16
N ASP A 751 10.05 -15.42 -46.27
CA ASP A 751 9.64 -16.63 -46.96
C ASP A 751 10.32 -16.75 -48.32
N SER A 752 11.61 -17.12 -48.34
CA SER A 752 12.30 -17.74 -49.50
C SER A 752 13.81 -17.85 -49.27
N GLN A 753 14.25 -18.53 -48.21
CA GLN A 753 15.57 -19.17 -48.18
C GLN A 753 15.49 -20.54 -47.52
N GLY A 754 15.12 -21.52 -48.34
CA GLY A 754 15.21 -22.95 -48.06
C GLY A 754 15.39 -23.71 -49.38
N GLY A 755 16.64 -23.74 -49.86
CA GLY A 755 17.18 -24.77 -50.76
C GLY A 755 16.75 -24.77 -52.23
N GLU A 756 17.66 -24.38 -53.14
CA GLU A 756 18.22 -25.33 -54.11
C GLU A 756 19.45 -24.74 -54.82
N CYS A 757 20.43 -25.61 -55.04
CA CYS A 757 21.69 -25.33 -55.73
C CYS A 757 21.45 -25.25 -57.24
N GLN A 758 22.19 -24.38 -57.96
CA GLN A 758 23.16 -24.80 -58.98
C GLN A 758 23.86 -23.62 -59.68
N ASN A 759 25.20 -23.70 -59.65
CA ASN A 759 26.18 -23.42 -60.71
C ASN A 759 26.13 -22.16 -61.59
N ARG A 760 27.30 -21.48 -61.56
CA ARG A 760 28.02 -20.80 -62.67
C ARG A 760 27.35 -19.53 -63.21
N ASP A 761 28.02 -18.44 -63.55
CA ASP A 761 29.42 -18.12 -63.80
C ASP A 761 29.60 -16.63 -63.47
N SER A 762 30.53 -16.27 -62.60
CA SER A 762 31.72 -15.48 -62.93
C SER A 762 31.61 -14.51 -64.12
N GLN A 763 31.68 -13.20 -63.82
CA GLN A 763 32.56 -12.16 -64.42
C GLN A 763 31.95 -10.77 -64.16
N ARG A 764 32.57 -9.96 -63.28
CA ARG A 764 33.70 -9.04 -63.53
C ARG A 764 33.26 -7.72 -64.19
N GLY A 765 33.75 -6.62 -63.60
CA GLY A 765 33.69 -5.25 -64.15
C GLY A 765 33.22 -4.29 -63.05
N ASP A 766 34.06 -3.86 -62.11
CA ASP A 766 35.09 -2.82 -62.32
C ASP A 766 34.41 -1.56 -62.88
N SER A 767 34.27 -0.44 -62.17
CA SER A 767 35.38 0.34 -61.64
C SER A 767 34.86 1.73 -61.24
N ARG A 768 35.53 2.33 -60.24
CA ARG A 768 35.91 3.76 -60.18
C ARG A 768 34.79 4.81 -60.01
N ASN A 769 34.96 5.92 -59.28
CA ASN A 769 36.01 6.47 -58.42
C ASN A 769 35.48 7.82 -57.88
N ARG A 770 36.21 8.39 -56.90
CA ARG A 770 36.24 9.78 -56.43
C ARG A 770 35.26 10.14 -55.32
N ASP A 771 35.75 10.19 -54.09
CA ASP A 771 36.55 11.28 -53.48
C ASP A 771 35.67 12.49 -53.14
N ASN A 772 35.39 12.67 -51.85
CA ASN A 772 35.89 13.89 -51.22
C ASN A 772 36.13 13.72 -49.72
N ARG A 773 37.24 14.31 -49.29
CA ARG A 773 37.81 14.32 -47.95
C ARG A 773 37.19 15.43 -47.09
N ASN A 774 36.97 15.13 -45.82
CA ASN A 774 37.43 15.89 -44.64
C ASN A 774 36.83 15.17 -43.41
N GLY A 775 37.56 14.66 -42.43
CA GLY A 775 38.88 15.03 -41.96
C GLY A 775 38.77 15.95 -40.74
N ASN A 776 38.41 15.40 -39.57
CA ASN A 776 39.11 15.79 -38.36
C ASN A 776 39.16 14.65 -37.32
N ARG A 777 40.38 14.42 -36.82
CA ARG A 777 40.79 13.39 -35.87
C ARG A 777 40.90 13.99 -34.47
N ASN A 778 40.58 13.20 -33.46
CA ASN A 778 41.43 12.83 -32.32
C ASN A 778 40.54 11.96 -31.40
N GLY A 779 40.83 10.70 -31.05
CA GLY A 779 42.08 9.97 -31.05
C GLY A 779 42.62 9.91 -29.62
N ASN A 780 42.22 8.89 -28.85
CA ASN A 780 43.16 8.28 -27.92
C ASN A 780 42.91 6.77 -27.79
N ARG A 781 44.01 6.03 -27.94
CA ARG A 781 44.13 4.57 -27.99
C ARG A 781 44.34 4.03 -26.58
N ASN A 782 43.94 2.79 -26.36
CA ASN A 782 44.91 1.78 -25.90
C ASN A 782 44.45 0.38 -26.32
N ASP A 783 45.26 -0.22 -27.20
CA ASP A 783 45.27 -1.65 -27.50
C ASP A 783 45.90 -2.40 -26.32
N ASN A 784 45.38 -3.59 -25.98
CA ASN A 784 46.31 -4.70 -25.87
C ASN A 784 45.69 -6.06 -26.24
N ARG A 785 46.48 -6.75 -27.05
CA ARG A 785 46.29 -8.04 -27.73
C ARG A 785 46.06 -9.20 -26.75
N ASN A 786 45.28 -10.20 -27.15
CA ASN A 786 45.90 -11.50 -27.47
C ASN A 786 44.99 -12.40 -28.33
N CYS A 787 45.59 -13.02 -29.35
CA CYS A 787 45.02 -14.07 -30.18
C CYS A 787 45.98 -15.27 -30.13
N ASN A 788 45.47 -16.47 -29.86
CA ASN A 788 45.99 -17.75 -30.38
C ASN A 788 44.89 -18.81 -30.16
N ARG A 789 44.22 -19.33 -31.20
CA ARG A 789 44.60 -20.38 -32.18
C ARG A 789 44.69 -21.82 -31.62
N ASN A 790 43.88 -22.67 -32.27
CA ASN A 790 43.97 -24.11 -32.47
C ASN A 790 43.55 -25.00 -31.27
N GLY A 791 42.81 -26.10 -31.43
CA GLY A 791 42.72 -26.96 -32.59
C GLY A 791 41.49 -27.88 -32.65
N ASN A 792 41.13 -28.09 -33.92
CA ASN A 792 40.31 -29.06 -34.62
C ASN A 792 40.25 -30.50 -34.05
N ARG A 793 39.07 -31.14 -34.11
CA ARG A 793 38.76 -32.56 -34.51
C ARG A 793 37.34 -32.92 -33.98
N ASN A 794 36.27 -32.81 -34.77
CA ASN A 794 35.86 -33.69 -35.87
C ASN A 794 35.62 -35.16 -35.43
N ARG A 795 34.35 -35.57 -35.28
CA ARG A 795 33.74 -36.70 -36.02
C ARG A 795 32.29 -36.99 -35.62
N ASN A 796 31.42 -36.81 -36.61
CA ASN A 796 30.15 -37.48 -36.89
C ASN A 796 29.92 -38.85 -36.22
N ARG A 797 28.66 -39.12 -35.84
CA ARG A 797 27.84 -40.11 -36.57
C ARG A 797 26.35 -39.99 -36.26
N ASN A 798 25.61 -39.87 -37.36
CA ASN A 798 24.16 -40.00 -37.53
C ASN A 798 23.63 -41.42 -37.25
N GLY A 799 22.31 -41.48 -37.03
CA GLY A 799 21.44 -42.66 -37.23
C GLY A 799 20.33 -42.63 -36.17
N ASN A 800 19.20 -41.94 -36.32
CA ASN A 800 18.12 -42.00 -37.31
C ASN A 800 17.27 -43.29 -37.26
N ARG A 801 15.93 -43.10 -37.27
CA ARG A 801 14.80 -44.04 -37.50
C ARG A 801 14.33 -44.87 -36.28
N GLN A 802 13.06 -45.19 -36.10
CA GLN A 802 11.76 -44.93 -36.76
C GLN A 802 10.70 -45.45 -35.76
N ASP A 803 9.61 -44.71 -35.56
CA ASP A 803 8.22 -45.06 -35.95
C ASP A 803 7.66 -46.42 -35.49
N GLY A 804 6.47 -46.34 -34.88
CA GLY A 804 5.39 -47.28 -35.18
C GLY A 804 4.64 -47.89 -33.98
N GLY A 805 3.35 -47.56 -33.88
CA GLY A 805 2.33 -48.62 -33.82
C GLY A 805 1.59 -48.88 -32.50
N ASN A 806 0.59 -48.05 -32.22
CA ASN A 806 -0.83 -48.40 -32.00
C ASN A 806 -1.18 -49.86 -31.60
N GLN A 807 -1.92 -50.05 -30.49
CA GLN A 807 -3.01 -51.03 -30.45
C GLN A 807 -4.03 -50.79 -29.33
N ASN A 808 -5.27 -51.01 -29.71
CA ASN A 808 -6.55 -50.71 -29.08
C ASN A 808 -7.11 -52.00 -28.46
N ARG A 809 -7.73 -51.98 -27.26
CA ARG A 809 -8.66 -53.03 -26.82
C ARG A 809 -9.79 -52.50 -25.93
N ASN A 810 -10.94 -53.12 -26.16
CA ASN A 810 -12.31 -52.74 -25.87
C ASN A 810 -12.85 -53.47 -24.61
N ARG A 811 -13.89 -52.85 -24.00
CA ARG A 811 -15.23 -53.40 -23.62
C ARG A 811 -15.65 -53.65 -22.16
N ASN A 812 -16.94 -53.28 -21.99
CA ASN A 812 -18.01 -53.65 -21.05
C ASN A 812 -18.17 -52.80 -19.77
N GLN A 813 -19.15 -51.89 -19.70
CA GLN A 813 -20.61 -52.03 -19.48
C GLN A 813 -21.00 -52.50 -18.06
N ASN A 814 -21.56 -51.58 -17.26
CA ASN A 814 -22.81 -51.84 -16.52
C ASN A 814 -23.55 -50.54 -16.15
N ASN A 815 -24.86 -50.56 -16.39
CA ASN A 815 -25.82 -49.50 -16.10
C ASN A 815 -26.20 -49.51 -14.61
N ASN A 816 -26.34 -48.32 -14.01
CA ASN A 816 -27.44 -48.07 -13.07
C ASN A 816 -27.82 -46.59 -13.05
N ARG A 817 -29.10 -46.32 -13.33
CA ARG A 817 -29.74 -45.00 -13.24
C ARG A 817 -30.05 -44.69 -11.78
N GLN A 818 -29.75 -43.46 -11.31
CA GLN A 818 -30.66 -42.69 -10.45
C GLN A 818 -30.24 -41.23 -10.28
N LYS A 819 -31.22 -40.34 -10.50
CA LYS A 819 -31.38 -38.95 -10.03
C LYS A 819 -30.38 -37.89 -10.54
N ARG A 820 -30.90 -37.04 -11.44
CA ARG A 820 -30.36 -35.71 -11.74
C ARG A 820 -30.40 -34.86 -10.46
N HIS A 821 -29.24 -34.49 -9.94
CA HIS A 821 -29.08 -33.32 -9.08
C HIS A 821 -28.68 -32.15 -9.99
N GLU A 822 -29.52 -31.11 -10.00
CA GLU A 822 -29.14 -29.79 -10.50
C GLU A 822 -28.00 -29.25 -9.62
N PRO A 823 -26.95 -28.64 -10.19
CA PRO A 823 -25.95 -27.97 -9.38
C PRO A 823 -26.52 -26.67 -8.83
N ALA A 824 -26.45 -26.51 -7.51
CA ALA A 824 -26.77 -25.28 -6.80
C ALA A 824 -25.88 -24.10 -7.29
N PRO A 825 -26.41 -22.87 -7.34
CA PRO A 825 -25.62 -21.70 -7.72
C PRO A 825 -24.65 -21.32 -6.59
N PHE A 826 -23.36 -21.24 -6.93
CA PHE A 826 -22.26 -20.88 -6.03
C PHE A 826 -22.25 -19.37 -5.73
N GLU A 827 -22.09 -19.06 -4.44
CA GLU A 827 -22.02 -17.71 -3.88
C GLU A 827 -20.66 -17.05 -4.19
N ASN A 828 -20.73 -15.77 -4.55
CA ASN A 828 -19.58 -14.91 -4.78
C ASN A 828 -19.15 -14.36 -3.42
N ASN A 829 -18.19 -15.02 -2.76
CA ASN A 829 -17.73 -14.62 -1.43
C ASN A 829 -16.82 -13.38 -1.50
N ASN A 830 -17.45 -12.21 -1.50
CA ASN A 830 -16.95 -11.12 -0.67
C ASN A 830 -17.03 -11.55 0.80
N ILE A 831 -15.98 -11.24 1.54
CA ILE A 831 -15.73 -11.63 2.93
C ILE A 831 -16.98 -11.46 3.79
N ILE A 832 -17.61 -12.56 4.20
CA ILE A 832 -18.55 -12.58 5.33
C ILE A 832 -17.70 -12.52 6.60
N ILE A 833 -17.82 -11.40 7.32
CA ILE A 833 -17.31 -11.27 8.68
C ILE A 833 -18.14 -12.21 9.58
N VAL A 834 -17.58 -13.38 9.90
CA VAL A 834 -18.15 -14.25 10.95
C VAL A 834 -17.71 -13.71 12.30
N TYR A 835 -18.56 -12.90 12.94
CA TYR A 835 -18.41 -12.59 14.36
C TYR A 835 -18.64 -13.86 15.19
N SER A 836 -17.56 -14.45 15.71
CA SER A 836 -17.62 -15.48 16.73
C SER A 836 -18.18 -14.88 18.03
N LYS A 837 -19.50 -15.05 18.27
CA LYS A 837 -20.09 -14.87 19.60
C LYS A 837 -19.51 -15.93 20.55
N LYS A 838 -18.54 -15.56 21.38
CA LYS A 838 -18.29 -16.30 22.62
C LYS A 838 -19.39 -15.91 23.62
N LYS A 839 -20.09 -16.93 24.12
CA LYS A 839 -20.90 -16.86 25.33
C LYS A 839 -20.02 -16.64 26.55
#